data_AF-A0A8H5KE15-F1
#
_entry.id   AF-A0A8H5KE15-F1
#
_cell.length_a   1.000
_cell.length_b   1.000
_cell.length_c   1.000
_cell.angle_alpha   90.00
_cell.angle_beta   90.00
_cell.angle_gamma   90.00
#
_symmetry.space_group_name_H-M   'P 1'
#
loop_
_entity.id
_entity.type
_entity.pdbx_description
1 polymer ?
#
loop_
_entity_poly.entity_id
_entity_poly.type
_entity_poly.pdbx_seq_one_letter_code
_entity_poly.pdbx_strand_id
1 'polypeptide(L)'
;MGEPNNVGAETSQAGPEITSNGKDSSKSRVKLKERILRLVHSLRTAPSTSREPFDSRVENVTQGPRFGDLSHYNIVDLDAKYLWETEVTRLMISSDEPQQPLDFAISHELASDISDLGFAWLERASDQILCALSICALEDNLMTAPELQSQYILRDGVSGVADSEAPTYYHLVDYVTETVVRLLCQSFRSDEVYWVGFVIAAMANYSTKLKILSRELPRYGVETLNRYSDVWRLLLDHQLVAAENPSEISLKVTAVDQDGNRTQESERGVGDRYVTTYASDMITISNWLFRIMWHILKDLNTRNTRNRHKDEFEVSSVVFSTAGQCIPAIAFQNRLGHISGSSSGVAVGISRRAIDLISSTAAIIEARSGQEPGLRMGRSTLSIRTEDPGSQQDVNLRHMADLISFMVISSCMDPSVIDDMARVCSSLRLLHILSRIYDAAQGYTAFVALYNTLSRDQPLLRRSHPLSAYIDSNGANLVSPQSMQAERNVRKNDFEAVWAVQQQISALARKKVRASSSKWAIEEHAISVSCLPYTISIMSVCAILVLGGLMAGFFVGSRIEGVDPFNITMFAWIVAGFIILVSKSIRVGEWPWRDFLKGRVTCRTVRELANITNLPEQNILMHLLSSERETPLVFRGPYNNVFSNTGAEGFSVDVKPTIATLFASGLIVLEVLLESGSALRA
;
A
#
# COMPACT_ATOMS: atom_id res chain seq x y z
N MET A 1 -70.86 29.63 46.01
CA MET A 1 -71.59 29.00 44.88
C MET A 1 -70.85 29.45 43.63
N GLY A 2 -69.96 28.69 43.00
CA GLY A 2 -69.83 27.23 42.93
C GLY A 2 -70.13 26.81 41.49
N GLU A 3 -69.18 27.02 40.58
CA GLU A 3 -69.18 26.43 39.22
C GLU A 3 -67.73 26.11 38.79
N PRO A 4 -67.54 25.09 37.93
CA PRO A 4 -66.42 24.17 38.05
C PRO A 4 -65.36 24.26 36.94
N ASN A 5 -64.22 23.66 37.28
CA ASN A 5 -63.05 23.38 36.47
C ASN A 5 -63.36 22.77 35.09
N ASN A 6 -62.60 23.19 34.08
CA ASN A 6 -62.35 22.36 32.91
C ASN A 6 -60.84 22.33 32.62
N VAL A 7 -60.31 21.11 32.55
CA VAL A 7 -58.92 20.74 32.26
C VAL A 7 -58.82 20.39 30.79
N GLY A 8 -57.81 20.88 30.08
CA GLY A 8 -57.59 20.50 28.67
C GLY A 8 -56.31 21.04 28.03
N ALA A 9 -55.23 20.26 28.19
CA ALA A 9 -54.12 20.03 27.25
C ALA A 9 -53.40 21.23 26.58
N GLU A 10 -52.23 21.59 27.12
CA GLU A 10 -51.15 22.25 26.38
C GLU A 10 -50.33 21.21 25.59
N THR A 11 -50.43 21.25 24.26
CA THR A 11 -49.43 20.66 23.36
C THR A 11 -48.30 21.67 23.13
N SER A 12 -47.16 21.44 23.78
CA SER A 12 -45.91 22.15 23.52
C SER A 12 -45.31 21.68 22.18
N GLN A 13 -45.25 22.58 21.20
CA GLN A 13 -44.44 22.42 20.00
C GLN A 13 -42.98 22.70 20.33
N ALA A 14 -42.17 21.65 20.47
CA ALA A 14 -40.72 21.74 20.41
C ALA A 14 -40.29 21.84 18.93
N GLY A 15 -39.89 23.03 18.50
CA GLY A 15 -39.16 23.21 17.24
C GLY A 15 -37.75 22.63 17.35
N PRO A 16 -37.17 22.07 16.27
CA PRO A 16 -35.84 21.50 16.31
C PRO A 16 -34.78 22.59 16.47
N GLU A 17 -34.02 22.47 17.56
CA GLU A 17 -32.81 23.23 17.83
C GLU A 17 -31.79 22.99 16.71
N ILE A 18 -31.62 23.99 15.83
CA ILE A 18 -30.56 23.98 14.81
C ILE A 18 -29.23 24.18 15.55
N THR A 19 -28.52 23.08 15.74
CA THR A 19 -27.21 23.01 16.39
C THR A 19 -26.20 24.00 15.79
N SER A 20 -25.59 24.82 16.64
CA SER A 20 -24.58 25.85 16.34
C SER A 20 -23.22 25.31 15.84
N ASN A 21 -23.04 24.00 15.72
CA ASN A 21 -21.77 23.34 15.38
C ASN A 21 -21.29 23.57 13.92
N GLY A 22 -22.17 23.99 13.00
CA GLY A 22 -21.80 24.18 11.58
C GLY A 22 -20.98 25.45 11.29
N LYS A 23 -21.17 26.52 12.08
CA LYS A 23 -20.54 27.83 11.82
C LYS A 23 -19.04 27.86 12.18
N ASP A 24 -18.62 27.12 13.20
CA ASP A 24 -17.22 27.11 13.64
C ASP A 24 -16.32 26.25 12.73
N SER A 25 -16.86 25.18 12.16
CA SER A 25 -16.17 24.35 11.17
C SER A 25 -15.84 25.13 9.89
N SER A 26 -16.79 25.89 9.35
CA SER A 26 -16.61 26.71 8.14
C SER A 26 -15.53 27.80 8.30
N LYS A 27 -15.55 28.55 9.42
CA LYS A 27 -14.53 29.59 9.70
C LYS A 27 -13.13 29.00 9.84
N SER A 28 -12.99 27.84 10.46
CA SER A 28 -11.69 27.17 10.61
C SER A 28 -11.10 26.73 9.27
N ARG A 29 -11.93 26.23 8.35
CA ARG A 29 -11.51 25.85 6.99
C ARG A 29 -11.06 27.04 6.14
N VAL A 30 -11.79 28.17 6.18
CA VAL A 30 -11.39 29.39 5.45
C VAL A 30 -10.01 29.87 5.91
N LYS A 31 -9.78 29.92 7.23
CA LYS A 31 -8.47 30.29 7.80
C LYS A 31 -7.36 29.32 7.40
N LEU A 32 -7.67 28.04 7.28
CA LEU A 32 -6.73 27.01 6.81
C LEU A 32 -6.34 27.25 5.35
N LYS A 33 -7.31 27.49 4.46
CA LYS A 33 -7.05 27.79 3.05
C LYS A 33 -6.14 29.00 2.88
N GLU A 34 -6.40 30.06 3.65
CA GLU A 34 -5.58 31.27 3.60
C GLU A 34 -4.13 31.01 4.03
N ARG A 35 -3.91 30.13 5.02
CA ARG A 35 -2.57 29.71 5.43
C ARG A 35 -1.88 28.87 4.36
N ILE A 36 -2.61 27.97 3.70
CA ILE A 36 -2.07 27.16 2.60
C ILE A 36 -1.69 28.07 1.43
N LEU A 37 -2.57 28.98 1.01
CA LEU A 37 -2.27 29.94 -0.06
C LEU A 37 -1.05 30.79 0.27
N ARG A 38 -0.95 31.32 1.50
CA ARG A 38 0.23 32.07 1.95
C ARG A 38 1.51 31.23 1.87
N LEU A 39 1.45 29.97 2.31
CA LEU A 39 2.59 29.07 2.19
C LEU A 39 2.94 28.82 0.73
N VAL A 40 1.98 28.41 -0.09
CA VAL A 40 2.16 28.12 -1.51
C VAL A 40 2.79 29.30 -2.24
N HIS A 41 2.29 30.53 -2.05
CA HIS A 41 2.92 31.73 -2.61
C HIS A 41 4.36 31.91 -2.13
N SER A 42 4.65 31.65 -0.85
CA SER A 42 6.02 31.73 -0.32
C SER A 42 6.97 30.67 -0.91
N LEU A 43 6.47 29.48 -1.25
CA LEU A 43 7.26 28.43 -1.91
C LEU A 43 7.67 28.88 -3.33
N ARG A 44 6.79 29.58 -4.04
CA ARG A 44 7.13 30.12 -5.38
C ARG A 44 8.13 31.26 -5.33
N THR A 45 8.07 32.11 -4.31
CA THR A 45 8.89 33.34 -4.22
C THR A 45 10.10 33.18 -3.30
N ALA A 46 10.75 32.01 -3.25
CA ALA A 46 11.89 31.78 -2.36
C ALA A 46 12.85 33.01 -2.35
N PRO A 47 13.18 33.55 -1.15
CA PRO A 47 13.77 34.87 -1.05
C PRO A 47 15.16 34.88 -1.69
N SER A 48 15.38 35.81 -2.63
CA SER A 48 16.72 36.17 -3.04
C SER A 48 17.50 36.61 -1.80
N THR A 49 18.59 35.91 -1.46
CA THR A 49 19.44 36.21 -0.30
C THR A 49 20.21 37.52 -0.43
N SER A 50 20.04 38.31 -1.50
CA SER A 50 20.72 39.60 -1.66
C SER A 50 19.94 40.73 -0.98
N ARG A 51 20.23 40.97 0.31
CA ARG A 51 19.99 42.28 0.93
C ARG A 51 21.27 42.83 1.53
N GLU A 52 22.27 43.08 0.67
CA GLU A 52 23.29 44.09 0.91
C GLU A 52 23.42 45.00 -0.31
N PRO A 53 23.50 46.33 -0.13
CA PRO A 53 23.80 47.26 -1.22
C PRO A 53 25.33 47.38 -1.33
N PHE A 54 25.97 46.48 -2.07
CA PHE A 54 27.39 46.64 -2.41
C PHE A 54 27.70 46.24 -3.87
N ASP A 55 28.22 47.25 -4.56
CA ASP A 55 29.03 47.31 -5.77
C ASP A 55 28.56 46.65 -7.09
N SER A 56 28.39 47.52 -8.09
CA SER A 56 27.81 47.31 -9.42
C SER A 56 28.67 46.54 -10.44
N ARG A 57 29.51 45.58 -10.02
CA ARG A 57 30.40 44.87 -10.96
C ARG A 57 30.60 43.39 -10.63
N VAL A 58 29.52 42.60 -10.66
CA VAL A 58 29.44 41.22 -11.22
C VAL A 58 27.93 40.91 -11.34
N GLU A 59 27.32 41.19 -12.48
CA GLU A 59 25.96 40.75 -12.79
C GLU A 59 25.97 39.26 -13.13
N ASN A 60 26.05 38.41 -12.11
CA ASN A 60 25.55 37.05 -12.13
C ASN A 60 24.88 36.83 -10.78
N VAL A 61 23.75 37.52 -10.57
CA VAL A 61 22.86 37.25 -9.45
C VAL A 61 22.42 35.80 -9.61
N THR A 62 22.99 34.90 -8.81
CA THR A 62 22.57 33.51 -8.69
C THR A 62 21.13 33.52 -8.19
N GLN A 63 20.18 33.55 -9.12
CA GLN A 63 18.78 33.31 -8.83
C GLN A 63 18.70 31.92 -8.19
N GLY A 64 18.10 31.85 -7.00
CA GLY A 64 17.85 30.56 -6.34
C GLY A 64 17.00 29.65 -7.23
N PRO A 65 16.98 28.33 -6.95
CA PRO A 65 16.27 27.36 -7.77
C PRO A 65 14.79 27.72 -7.87
N ARG A 66 14.32 28.03 -9.09
CA ARG A 66 12.91 28.32 -9.39
C ARG A 66 12.24 27.05 -9.91
N PHE A 67 11.60 26.31 -9.02
CA PHE A 67 10.75 25.17 -9.40
C PHE A 67 9.59 25.65 -10.28
N GLY A 68 9.34 24.95 -11.38
CA GLY A 68 8.25 25.34 -12.26
C GLY A 68 8.53 26.58 -13.12
N ASP A 69 9.80 26.95 -13.36
CA ASP A 69 10.12 28.10 -14.22
C ASP A 69 9.59 27.89 -15.65
N LEU A 70 8.97 28.96 -16.18
CA LEU A 70 8.36 29.00 -17.51
C LEU A 70 9.07 29.99 -18.44
N SER A 71 10.10 30.68 -17.97
CA SER A 71 10.88 31.65 -18.75
C SER A 71 11.42 31.04 -20.06
N HIS A 72 11.78 29.76 -20.01
CA HIS A 72 12.27 28.97 -21.15
C HIS A 72 11.24 28.76 -22.27
N TYR A 73 9.95 28.96 -21.99
CA TYR A 73 8.87 28.81 -22.96
C TYR A 73 8.40 30.15 -23.53
N ASN A 74 9.21 31.21 -23.37
CA ASN A 74 8.87 32.60 -23.73
C ASN A 74 7.64 33.14 -23.00
N ILE A 75 7.41 32.68 -21.78
CA ILE A 75 6.32 33.16 -20.92
C ILE A 75 6.90 34.17 -19.94
N VAL A 76 6.32 35.37 -19.93
CA VAL A 76 6.73 36.45 -19.02
C VAL A 76 6.43 36.04 -17.58
N ASP A 77 7.30 36.40 -16.62
CA ASP A 77 7.17 36.01 -15.20
C ASP A 77 5.80 36.37 -14.60
N LEU A 78 5.20 37.48 -15.05
CA LEU A 78 3.85 37.90 -14.67
C LEU A 78 2.78 36.90 -15.12
N ASP A 79 2.83 36.46 -16.37
CA ASP A 79 1.90 35.49 -16.93
C ASP A 79 2.13 34.10 -16.32
N ALA A 80 3.40 33.72 -16.15
CA ALA A 80 3.78 32.48 -15.49
C ALA A 80 3.22 32.39 -14.06
N LYS A 81 3.30 33.50 -13.31
CA LYS A 81 2.72 33.62 -11.97
C LYS A 81 1.20 33.52 -12.04
N TYR A 82 0.54 34.26 -12.93
CA TYR A 82 -0.91 34.23 -13.07
C TYR A 82 -1.46 32.83 -13.39
N LEU A 83 -0.84 32.13 -14.33
CA LEU A 83 -1.23 30.77 -14.72
C LEU A 83 -1.09 29.79 -13.55
N TRP A 84 0.02 29.88 -12.81
CA TRP A 84 0.22 29.02 -11.64
C TRP A 84 -0.74 29.35 -10.49
N GLU A 85 -1.02 30.62 -10.21
CA GLU A 85 -2.00 31.01 -9.19
C GLU A 85 -3.40 30.52 -9.55
N THR A 86 -3.73 30.51 -10.84
CA THR A 86 -4.97 29.94 -11.37
C THR A 86 -5.05 28.43 -11.08
N GLU A 87 -3.99 27.67 -11.34
CA GLU A 87 -3.94 26.23 -11.03
C GLU A 87 -3.98 25.94 -9.53
N VAL A 88 -3.26 26.71 -8.71
CA VAL A 88 -3.32 26.59 -7.24
C VAL A 88 -4.74 26.80 -6.74
N THR A 89 -5.43 27.83 -7.25
CA THR A 89 -6.81 28.14 -6.88
C THR A 89 -7.76 27.03 -7.30
N ARG A 90 -7.61 26.51 -8.53
CA ARG A 90 -8.39 25.37 -9.02
C ARG A 90 -8.22 24.15 -8.12
N LEU A 91 -6.98 23.76 -7.81
CA LEU A 91 -6.70 22.60 -6.96
C LEU A 91 -7.25 22.78 -5.54
N MET A 92 -7.16 23.98 -4.96
CA MET A 92 -7.70 24.34 -3.64
C MET A 92 -9.24 24.36 -3.58
N ILE A 93 -9.92 24.63 -4.70
CA ILE A 93 -11.37 24.54 -4.80
C ILE A 93 -11.76 23.07 -4.93
N SER A 94 -11.07 22.33 -5.81
CA SER A 94 -11.34 20.92 -6.07
C SER A 94 -11.16 20.02 -4.84
N SER A 95 -10.28 20.37 -3.91
CA SER A 95 -10.08 19.59 -2.68
C SER A 95 -11.30 19.57 -1.76
N ASP A 96 -12.21 20.54 -1.90
CA ASP A 96 -13.38 20.71 -1.02
C ASP A 96 -14.68 20.18 -1.60
N GLU A 97 -14.79 20.16 -2.93
CA GLU A 97 -15.99 19.71 -3.64
C GLU A 97 -15.93 18.20 -3.89
N PRO A 98 -17.06 17.49 -4.01
CA PRO A 98 -17.05 16.09 -4.47
C PRO A 98 -16.43 15.99 -5.87
N GLN A 99 -15.77 14.87 -6.19
CA GLN A 99 -15.13 14.73 -7.49
C GLN A 99 -16.18 14.60 -8.55
N GLN A 100 -16.18 15.53 -9.50
CA GLN A 100 -17.01 15.40 -10.66
C GLN A 100 -16.32 14.44 -11.64
N PRO A 101 -17.04 13.47 -12.23
CA PRO A 101 -16.51 12.67 -13.32
C PRO A 101 -16.13 13.57 -14.49
N LEU A 102 -15.26 13.06 -15.36
CA LEU A 102 -14.82 13.75 -16.56
C LEU A 102 -16.04 14.25 -17.35
N ASP A 103 -16.05 15.55 -17.68
CA ASP A 103 -17.15 16.11 -18.43
C ASP A 103 -17.06 15.67 -19.90
N PHE A 104 -18.01 14.84 -20.30
CA PHE A 104 -18.13 14.36 -21.66
C PHE A 104 -18.57 15.45 -22.63
N ALA A 105 -19.18 16.55 -22.16
CA ALA A 105 -19.64 17.64 -23.02
C ALA A 105 -18.49 18.43 -23.69
N ILE A 106 -17.26 18.28 -23.20
CA ILE A 106 -16.09 19.06 -23.64
C ILE A 106 -15.58 18.60 -25.01
N SER A 107 -15.76 17.32 -25.36
CA SER A 107 -15.27 16.80 -26.65
C SER A 107 -16.10 15.63 -27.16
N HIS A 108 -16.12 15.49 -28.48
CA HIS A 108 -16.79 14.37 -29.14
C HIS A 108 -16.13 13.04 -28.78
N GLU A 109 -14.82 13.02 -28.55
CA GLU A 109 -14.05 11.82 -28.16
C GLU A 109 -14.44 11.34 -26.76
N LEU A 110 -14.61 12.25 -25.79
CA LEU A 110 -15.05 11.91 -24.43
C LEU A 110 -16.54 11.58 -24.35
N ALA A 111 -17.38 12.22 -25.20
CA ALA A 111 -18.80 11.91 -25.36
C ALA A 111 -19.07 10.59 -26.08
N SER A 112 -18.10 10.10 -26.86
CA SER A 112 -18.27 8.89 -27.65
C SER A 112 -18.54 7.65 -26.78
N ASP A 113 -19.30 6.72 -27.35
CA ASP A 113 -19.44 5.37 -26.81
C ASP A 113 -18.03 4.74 -26.62
N ILE A 114 -17.90 3.87 -25.62
CA ILE A 114 -16.65 3.14 -25.38
C ILE A 114 -16.25 2.35 -26.62
N SER A 115 -15.16 2.80 -27.27
CA SER A 115 -14.78 2.39 -28.61
C SER A 115 -13.26 2.42 -28.81
N ASP A 116 -12.79 1.69 -29.84
CA ASP A 116 -11.37 1.67 -30.23
C ASP A 116 -10.82 3.06 -30.55
N LEU A 117 -11.66 3.94 -31.11
CA LEU A 117 -11.28 5.32 -31.40
C LEU A 117 -11.01 6.10 -30.12
N GLY A 118 -11.86 5.95 -29.10
CA GLY A 118 -11.66 6.53 -27.78
C GLY A 118 -10.38 6.02 -27.11
N PHE A 119 -10.09 4.72 -27.21
CA PHE A 119 -8.85 4.14 -26.69
C PHE A 119 -7.60 4.61 -27.45
N ALA A 120 -7.69 4.77 -28.77
CA ALA A 120 -6.59 5.30 -29.58
C ALA A 120 -6.31 6.78 -29.26
N TRP A 121 -7.36 7.57 -29.01
CA TRP A 121 -7.22 8.93 -28.52
C TRP A 121 -6.56 8.96 -27.14
N LEU A 122 -7.02 8.14 -26.19
CA LEU A 122 -6.46 8.06 -24.84
C LEU A 122 -4.98 7.63 -24.86
N GLU A 123 -4.61 6.69 -25.73
CA GLU A 123 -3.22 6.26 -25.94
C GLU A 123 -2.35 7.43 -26.37
N ARG A 124 -2.79 8.18 -27.39
CA ARG A 124 -2.09 9.35 -27.93
C ARG A 124 -1.95 10.45 -26.89
N ALA A 125 -3.05 10.79 -26.20
CA ALA A 125 -3.05 11.81 -25.16
C ALA A 125 -2.12 11.41 -24.00
N SER A 126 -2.16 10.15 -23.57
CA SER A 126 -1.26 9.63 -22.52
C SER A 126 0.20 9.69 -22.95
N ASP A 127 0.53 9.34 -24.20
CA ASP A 127 1.88 9.47 -24.74
C ASP A 127 2.37 10.93 -24.76
N GLN A 128 1.52 11.87 -25.19
CA GLN A 128 1.83 13.30 -25.20
C GLN A 128 2.08 13.83 -23.79
N ILE A 129 1.20 13.50 -22.83
CA ILE A 129 1.37 13.93 -21.43
C ILE A 129 2.62 13.28 -20.82
N LEU A 130 2.91 11.99 -21.08
CA LEU A 130 4.12 11.33 -20.60
C LEU A 130 5.40 11.99 -21.14
N CYS A 131 5.42 12.35 -22.43
CA CYS A 131 6.51 13.09 -23.02
C CYS A 131 6.67 14.48 -22.38
N ALA A 132 5.59 15.22 -22.19
CA ALA A 132 5.61 16.52 -21.51
C ALA A 132 6.09 16.40 -20.05
N LEU A 133 5.60 15.39 -19.33
CA LEU A 133 5.97 15.10 -17.95
C LEU A 133 7.46 14.73 -17.84
N SER A 134 8.01 14.02 -18.82
CA SER A 134 9.44 13.73 -18.91
C SER A 134 10.28 14.99 -19.04
N ILE A 135 9.82 15.96 -19.86
CA ILE A 135 10.48 17.27 -19.99
C ILE A 135 10.45 18.01 -18.65
N CYS A 136 9.30 18.04 -17.97
CA CYS A 136 9.18 18.65 -16.63
C CYS A 136 10.19 18.04 -15.64
N ALA A 137 10.27 16.71 -15.59
CA ALA A 137 11.20 16.03 -14.70
C ALA A 137 12.66 16.28 -15.04
N LEU A 138 13.01 16.37 -16.33
CA LEU A 138 14.37 16.67 -16.75
C LEU A 138 14.79 18.08 -16.30
N GLU A 139 13.90 19.07 -16.45
CA GLU A 139 14.13 20.44 -16.00
C GLU A 139 14.21 20.57 -14.47
N ASP A 140 13.34 19.87 -13.74
CA ASP A 140 13.32 19.96 -12.29
C ASP A 140 14.50 19.18 -11.66
N ASN A 141 14.99 18.09 -12.29
CA ASN A 141 16.18 17.35 -11.84
C ASN A 141 17.51 18.00 -12.24
N LEU A 142 17.54 18.82 -13.31
CA LEU A 142 18.69 19.65 -13.69
C LEU A 142 19.15 20.58 -12.56
N MET A 143 18.26 20.89 -11.61
CA MET A 143 18.55 21.79 -10.49
C MET A 143 19.46 21.18 -9.40
N THR A 144 19.67 19.86 -9.32
CA THR A 144 20.25 19.27 -8.09
C THR A 144 21.39 18.27 -8.15
N ALA A 145 21.64 17.55 -9.23
CA ALA A 145 22.87 16.78 -9.45
C ALA A 145 22.77 16.00 -10.78
N PRO A 146 23.90 15.66 -11.42
CA PRO A 146 23.91 15.08 -12.76
C PRO A 146 23.75 13.55 -12.81
N GLU A 147 23.61 12.87 -11.68
CA GLU A 147 23.77 11.41 -11.61
C GLU A 147 22.53 10.60 -12.03
N LEU A 148 21.41 11.23 -12.41
CA LEU A 148 20.24 10.51 -12.90
C LEU A 148 20.37 10.16 -14.39
N GLN A 149 21.14 9.10 -14.66
CA GLN A 149 20.99 8.32 -15.88
C GLN A 149 19.57 7.77 -15.97
N SER A 150 18.75 8.42 -16.78
CA SER A 150 17.56 7.79 -17.34
C SER A 150 17.57 8.03 -18.84
N GLN A 151 17.52 6.92 -19.55
CA GLN A 151 17.57 6.82 -21.00
C GLN A 151 16.37 7.59 -21.58
N TYR A 152 16.60 8.86 -21.93
CA TYR A 152 15.60 9.70 -22.55
C TYR A 152 15.42 9.22 -24.00
N ILE A 153 14.33 8.51 -24.27
CA ILE A 153 13.91 8.21 -25.63
C ILE A 153 12.86 9.25 -25.98
N LEU A 154 13.28 10.32 -26.68
CA LEU A 154 12.33 11.13 -27.43
C LEU A 154 11.66 10.16 -28.41
N ARG A 155 10.40 9.81 -28.16
CA ARG A 155 9.69 8.86 -29.02
C ARG A 155 9.47 9.53 -30.37
N ASP A 156 10.08 8.97 -31.41
CA ASP A 156 9.81 9.37 -32.79
C ASP A 156 8.30 9.30 -33.05
N GLY A 157 7.72 10.42 -33.50
CA GLY A 157 6.32 10.52 -33.92
C GLY A 157 5.33 11.15 -32.92
N VAL A 158 5.75 11.61 -31.74
CA VAL A 158 4.86 12.37 -30.84
C VAL A 158 4.81 13.84 -31.30
N SER A 159 3.69 14.27 -31.87
CA SER A 159 3.45 15.66 -32.26
C SER A 159 2.87 16.48 -31.10
N GLY A 160 2.96 17.80 -31.20
CA GLY A 160 2.18 18.71 -30.35
C GLY A 160 0.67 18.44 -30.47
N VAL A 161 -0.06 18.89 -29.46
CA VAL A 161 -1.52 18.82 -29.39
C VAL A 161 -2.11 19.88 -30.32
N ALA A 162 -3.01 19.46 -31.21
CA ALA A 162 -3.71 20.39 -32.10
C ALA A 162 -4.63 21.33 -31.30
N ASP A 163 -4.83 22.57 -31.77
CA ASP A 163 -5.67 23.55 -31.07
C ASP A 163 -7.10 23.06 -30.80
N SER A 164 -7.63 22.20 -31.67
CA SER A 164 -8.94 21.56 -31.51
C SER A 164 -8.98 20.48 -30.42
N GLU A 165 -7.85 19.81 -30.15
CA GLU A 165 -7.72 18.74 -29.14
C GLU A 165 -7.24 19.26 -27.77
N ALA A 166 -6.70 20.48 -27.74
CA ALA A 166 -6.14 21.11 -26.55
C ALA A 166 -7.12 21.20 -25.36
N PRO A 167 -8.42 21.56 -25.52
CA PRO A 167 -9.36 21.59 -24.40
C PRO A 167 -9.51 20.23 -23.71
N THR A 168 -9.61 19.16 -24.50
CA THR A 168 -9.73 17.78 -23.99
C THR A 168 -8.46 17.34 -23.27
N TYR A 169 -7.30 17.67 -23.83
CA TYR A 169 -6.00 17.40 -23.20
C TYR A 169 -5.87 18.13 -21.85
N TYR A 170 -6.22 19.42 -21.79
CA TYR A 170 -6.19 20.20 -20.54
C TYR A 170 -7.13 19.62 -19.49
N HIS A 171 -8.32 19.19 -19.90
CA HIS A 171 -9.29 18.60 -19.01
C HIS A 171 -8.82 17.26 -18.43
N LEU A 172 -8.12 16.44 -19.21
CA LEU A 172 -7.49 15.21 -18.72
C LEU A 172 -6.38 15.50 -17.70
N VAL A 173 -5.52 16.48 -17.98
CA VAL A 173 -4.47 16.94 -17.04
C VAL A 173 -5.11 17.46 -15.74
N ASP A 174 -6.16 18.26 -15.85
CA ASP A 174 -6.88 18.81 -14.70
C ASP A 174 -7.48 17.71 -13.83
N TYR A 175 -8.10 16.71 -14.46
CA TYR A 175 -8.70 15.58 -13.77
C TYR A 175 -7.67 14.69 -13.07
N VAL A 176 -6.55 14.37 -13.73
CA VAL A 176 -5.47 13.57 -13.13
C VAL A 176 -4.85 14.31 -11.94
N THR A 177 -4.51 15.59 -12.12
CA THR A 177 -3.88 16.38 -11.04
C THR A 177 -4.82 16.58 -9.85
N GLU A 178 -6.10 16.81 -10.11
CA GLU A 178 -7.14 16.90 -9.09
C GLU A 178 -7.34 15.58 -8.34
N THR A 179 -7.36 14.44 -9.04
CA THR A 179 -7.50 13.11 -8.41
C THR A 179 -6.36 12.85 -7.44
N VAL A 180 -5.11 13.10 -7.87
CA VAL A 180 -3.92 12.91 -7.02
C VAL A 180 -3.98 13.83 -5.81
N VAL A 181 -4.32 15.12 -6.00
CA VAL A 181 -4.49 16.05 -4.88
C VAL A 181 -5.57 15.52 -3.94
N ARG A 182 -6.77 15.17 -4.41
CA ARG A 182 -7.85 14.67 -3.55
C ARG A 182 -7.44 13.47 -2.71
N LEU A 183 -6.77 12.48 -3.29
CA LEU A 183 -6.35 11.28 -2.57
C LEU A 183 -5.30 11.57 -1.48
N LEU A 184 -4.31 12.39 -1.82
CA LEU A 184 -3.25 12.77 -0.88
C LEU A 184 -3.71 13.80 0.14
N CYS A 185 -4.77 14.55 -0.21
CA CYS A 185 -5.24 15.71 0.50
C CYS A 185 -6.57 15.59 1.22
N GLN A 186 -7.19 14.41 1.17
CA GLN A 186 -8.47 14.19 1.82
C GLN A 186 -8.37 14.34 3.34
N SER A 187 -9.34 15.06 3.93
CA SER A 187 -9.56 15.16 5.39
C SER A 187 -8.49 15.92 6.19
N PHE A 188 -7.88 16.94 5.59
CA PHE A 188 -6.85 17.74 6.24
C PHE A 188 -7.31 18.62 7.41
N ARG A 189 -6.39 18.82 8.35
CA ARG A 189 -6.52 19.73 9.49
C ARG A 189 -5.50 20.86 9.47
N SER A 190 -5.66 21.80 10.40
CA SER A 190 -4.87 23.04 10.52
C SER A 190 -3.37 22.85 10.80
N ASP A 191 -2.96 21.66 11.18
CA ASP A 191 -1.59 21.21 11.48
C ASP A 191 -0.85 20.69 10.24
N GLU A 192 -1.55 20.31 9.18
CA GLU A 192 -0.97 19.63 8.00
C GLU A 192 -0.65 20.60 6.84
N VAL A 193 -0.77 21.92 7.07
CA VAL A 193 -0.58 23.00 6.07
C VAL A 193 0.66 22.82 5.22
N TYR A 194 1.75 22.38 5.84
CA TYR A 194 3.03 22.17 5.18
C TYR A 194 2.92 21.12 4.06
N TRP A 195 2.43 19.91 4.36
CA TRP A 195 2.25 18.84 3.37
C TRP A 195 1.29 19.26 2.26
N VAL A 196 0.15 19.83 2.62
CA VAL A 196 -0.85 20.31 1.65
C VAL A 196 -0.24 21.33 0.69
N GLY A 197 0.49 22.30 1.24
CA GLY A 197 1.09 23.37 0.46
C GLY A 197 2.10 22.86 -0.55
N PHE A 198 2.96 21.93 -0.17
CA PHE A 198 3.94 21.36 -1.10
C PHE A 198 3.28 20.49 -2.17
N VAL A 199 2.32 19.63 -1.81
CA VAL A 199 1.60 18.80 -2.79
C VAL A 199 0.87 19.70 -3.80
N ILE A 200 0.13 20.71 -3.34
CA ILE A 200 -0.60 21.61 -4.24
C ILE A 200 0.35 22.45 -5.09
N ALA A 201 1.44 22.98 -4.52
CA ALA A 201 2.41 23.77 -5.28
C ALA A 201 3.09 22.94 -6.38
N ALA A 202 3.50 21.71 -6.07
CA ALA A 202 4.13 20.80 -7.02
C ALA A 202 3.15 20.35 -8.13
N MET A 203 1.92 19.99 -7.75
CA MET A 203 0.88 19.61 -8.71
C MET A 203 0.44 20.78 -9.60
N ALA A 204 0.38 22.01 -9.07
CA ALA A 204 0.11 23.21 -9.86
C ALA A 204 1.26 23.51 -10.85
N ASN A 205 2.52 23.30 -10.44
CA ASN A 205 3.67 23.41 -11.33
C ASN A 205 3.58 22.41 -12.48
N TYR A 206 3.30 21.13 -12.19
CA TYR A 206 3.12 20.12 -13.23
C TYR A 206 1.94 20.44 -14.13
N SER A 207 0.76 20.76 -13.59
CA SER A 207 -0.42 21.11 -14.39
C SER A 207 -0.12 22.25 -15.36
N THR A 208 0.47 23.35 -14.86
CA THR A 208 0.79 24.53 -15.67
C THR A 208 1.78 24.18 -16.78
N LYS A 209 2.89 23.52 -16.44
CA LYS A 209 3.93 23.12 -17.42
C LYS A 209 3.38 22.16 -18.48
N LEU A 210 2.59 21.15 -18.09
CA LEU A 210 2.02 20.17 -19.01
C LEU A 210 1.10 20.82 -20.05
N LYS A 211 0.33 21.84 -19.66
CA LYS A 211 -0.55 22.59 -20.56
C LYS A 211 0.26 23.44 -21.54
N ILE A 212 1.32 24.10 -21.09
CA ILE A 212 2.20 24.93 -21.94
C ILE A 212 2.97 24.07 -22.95
N LEU A 213 3.57 22.97 -22.46
CA LEU A 213 4.38 22.06 -23.27
C LEU A 213 3.58 21.36 -24.37
N SER A 214 2.26 21.24 -24.20
CA SER A 214 1.38 20.57 -25.15
C SER A 214 1.43 21.15 -26.57
N ARG A 215 1.69 22.46 -26.72
CA ARG A 215 1.63 23.16 -28.02
C ARG A 215 2.76 22.78 -28.98
N GLU A 216 4.01 22.82 -28.52
CA GLU A 216 5.20 22.59 -29.36
C GLU A 216 6.12 21.54 -28.73
N LEU A 217 5.55 20.40 -28.34
CA LEU A 217 6.24 19.35 -27.59
C LEU A 217 7.60 18.91 -28.20
N PRO A 218 7.73 18.67 -29.52
CA PRO A 218 9.02 18.26 -30.10
C PRO A 218 10.08 19.34 -29.98
N ARG A 219 9.70 20.61 -30.18
CA ARG A 219 10.62 21.75 -30.10
C ARG A 219 11.13 21.91 -28.68
N TYR A 220 10.22 21.93 -27.70
CA TYR A 220 10.59 22.06 -26.29
C TYR A 220 11.42 20.87 -25.80
N GLY A 221 11.12 19.65 -26.28
CA GLY A 221 11.93 18.48 -25.98
C GLY A 221 13.38 18.62 -26.47
N VAL A 222 13.59 19.03 -27.73
CA VAL A 222 14.93 19.26 -28.29
C VAL A 222 15.65 20.39 -27.56
N GLU A 223 14.95 21.49 -27.25
CA GLU A 223 15.52 22.63 -26.54
C GLU A 223 15.97 22.26 -25.11
N THR A 224 15.18 21.45 -24.39
CA THR A 224 15.56 20.93 -23.08
C THR A 224 16.73 19.95 -23.16
N LEU A 225 16.76 19.07 -24.18
CA LEU A 225 17.88 18.15 -24.39
C LEU A 225 19.17 18.89 -24.73
N ASN A 226 19.13 19.93 -25.56
CA ASN A 226 20.29 20.74 -25.88
C ASN A 226 20.85 21.40 -24.62
N ARG A 227 19.98 22.03 -23.82
CA ARG A 227 20.36 22.61 -22.51
C ARG A 227 20.98 21.55 -21.59
N TYR A 228 20.38 20.38 -21.50
CA TYR A 228 20.93 19.27 -20.71
C TYR A 228 22.30 18.82 -21.25
N SER A 229 22.46 18.71 -22.57
CA SER A 229 23.71 18.30 -23.20
C SER A 229 24.84 19.30 -22.98
N ASP A 230 24.54 20.59 -22.92
CA ASP A 230 25.51 21.64 -22.64
C ASP A 230 25.96 21.58 -21.16
N VAL A 231 25.01 21.38 -20.24
CA VAL A 231 25.31 21.13 -18.81
C VAL A 231 26.13 19.84 -18.65
N TRP A 232 25.76 18.77 -19.35
CA TRP A 232 26.45 17.49 -19.32
C TRP A 232 27.88 17.58 -19.87
N ARG A 233 28.10 18.33 -20.95
CA ARG A 233 29.44 18.60 -21.50
C ARG A 233 30.33 19.35 -20.50
N LEU A 234 29.77 20.28 -19.73
CA LEU A 234 30.49 21.00 -18.67
C LEU A 234 30.87 20.08 -17.50
N LEU A 235 30.08 19.03 -17.25
CA LEU A 235 30.29 18.08 -16.16
C LEU A 235 31.19 16.89 -16.54
N LEU A 236 31.26 16.51 -17.82
CA LEU A 236 32.14 15.44 -18.31
C LEU A 236 33.64 15.73 -18.10
N ASP A 237 34.01 16.99 -17.85
CA ASP A 237 35.37 17.38 -17.46
C ASP A 237 35.72 16.92 -16.03
N HIS A 238 34.76 16.37 -15.28
CA HIS A 238 34.94 15.73 -13.98
C HIS A 238 34.47 14.27 -14.05
N GLN A 239 35.40 13.32 -13.86
CA GLN A 239 35.11 11.88 -13.95
C GLN A 239 34.18 11.41 -12.82
N LEU A 240 33.02 10.85 -13.17
CA LEU A 240 32.16 10.10 -12.23
C LEU A 240 31.65 8.79 -12.87
N VAL A 241 31.65 7.74 -12.06
CA VAL A 241 31.36 6.34 -12.43
C VAL A 241 29.86 6.06 -12.26
N ALA A 242 29.23 5.52 -13.30
CA ALA A 242 27.80 5.19 -13.32
C ALA A 242 27.49 3.80 -12.73
N ALA A 243 26.35 3.65 -12.06
CA ALA A 243 25.82 2.38 -11.55
C ALA A 243 24.73 1.80 -12.48
N GLU A 244 24.76 0.47 -12.68
CA GLU A 244 24.09 -0.25 -13.79
C GLU A 244 22.63 -0.69 -13.57
N ASN A 245 21.87 -0.19 -12.56
CA ASN A 245 20.48 -0.66 -12.33
C ASN A 245 19.45 0.44 -11.96
N PRO A 246 18.33 0.58 -12.70
CA PRO A 246 17.30 1.61 -12.46
C PRO A 246 16.30 1.30 -11.32
N SER A 247 16.34 0.10 -10.72
CA SER A 247 15.48 -0.27 -9.58
C SER A 247 16.12 -0.01 -8.19
N GLU A 248 17.39 0.39 -8.16
CA GLU A 248 18.14 0.73 -6.94
C GLU A 248 18.45 2.24 -6.84
N ILE A 249 17.54 3.10 -7.30
CA ILE A 249 17.62 4.54 -7.01
C ILE A 249 17.31 4.74 -5.53
N SER A 250 18.31 4.45 -4.70
CA SER A 250 18.38 4.81 -3.29
C SER A 250 18.25 6.32 -3.22
N LEU A 251 17.10 6.79 -2.72
CA LEU A 251 16.86 8.18 -2.38
C LEU A 251 17.62 8.50 -1.09
N LYS A 252 18.95 8.34 -1.12
CA LYS A 252 19.87 8.96 -0.18
C LYS A 252 20.45 10.19 -0.87
N VAL A 253 19.69 11.28 -0.83
CA VAL A 253 20.31 12.61 -0.79
C VAL A 253 20.94 12.74 0.59
N THR A 254 21.98 11.97 0.87
CA THR A 254 22.94 12.38 1.88
C THR A 254 23.66 13.55 1.24
N ALA A 255 23.40 14.75 1.73
CA ALA A 255 24.31 15.87 1.56
C ALA A 255 25.73 15.32 1.72
N VAL A 256 26.52 15.45 0.66
CA VAL A 256 27.90 15.01 0.63
C VAL A 256 28.62 15.82 1.72
N ASP A 257 28.72 15.24 2.90
CA ASP A 257 29.71 15.63 3.89
C ASP A 257 30.99 14.97 3.39
N GLN A 258 31.75 15.72 2.58
CA GLN A 258 33.10 15.32 2.20
C GLN A 258 33.95 15.31 3.47
N ASP A 259 34.21 14.11 3.96
CA ASP A 259 35.16 13.85 5.03
C ASP A 259 36.53 14.47 4.68
N GLY A 260 37.08 15.23 5.64
CA GLY A 260 38.53 15.32 5.79
C GLY A 260 39.22 16.61 5.34
N ASN A 261 38.65 17.80 5.55
CA ASN A 261 39.50 18.96 5.86
C ASN A 261 38.76 20.00 6.71
N ARG A 262 38.97 19.89 8.03
CA ARG A 262 38.62 20.92 9.01
C ARG A 262 39.46 22.18 8.75
N THR A 263 38.94 23.11 7.95
CA THR A 263 39.22 24.55 8.13
C THR A 263 38.23 25.37 7.29
N GLN A 264 37.61 26.36 7.95
CA GLN A 264 36.60 27.33 7.47
C GLN A 264 35.14 26.84 7.42
N GLU A 265 34.55 26.69 8.61
CA GLU A 265 33.19 27.20 8.84
C GLU A 265 33.19 28.71 8.59
N SER A 266 33.07 29.11 7.32
CA SER A 266 32.68 30.48 6.98
C SER A 266 31.17 30.56 7.17
N GLU A 267 30.75 31.47 8.04
CA GLU A 267 29.39 31.87 8.40
C GLU A 267 28.35 31.73 7.27
N ARG A 268 27.79 30.53 7.05
CA ARG A 268 26.58 30.36 6.23
C ARG A 268 25.39 30.78 7.06
N GLY A 269 24.85 31.96 6.75
CA GLY A 269 23.72 32.55 7.47
C GLY A 269 22.51 31.61 7.56
N VAL A 270 21.69 31.80 8.59
CA VAL A 270 20.46 31.03 8.89
C VAL A 270 19.51 30.89 7.68
N GLY A 271 19.55 31.85 6.73
CA GLY A 271 18.76 31.81 5.50
C GLY A 271 19.20 30.73 4.48
N ASP A 272 20.49 30.41 4.39
CA ASP A 272 21.02 29.44 3.43
C ASP A 272 20.57 28.00 3.77
N ARG A 273 20.49 27.71 5.07
CA ARG A 273 19.96 26.43 5.58
C ARG A 273 18.47 26.25 5.30
N TYR A 274 17.69 27.34 5.30
CA TYR A 274 16.26 27.28 5.01
C TYR A 274 16.00 27.01 3.52
N VAL A 275 16.72 27.70 2.63
CA VAL A 275 16.60 27.53 1.17
C VAL A 275 17.01 26.12 0.75
N THR A 276 18.09 25.59 1.31
CA THR A 276 18.55 24.21 1.03
C THR A 276 17.56 23.15 1.53
N THR A 277 17.00 23.32 2.73
CA THR A 277 15.96 22.41 3.26
C THR A 277 14.70 22.48 2.39
N TYR A 278 14.23 23.68 2.06
CA TYR A 278 13.08 23.88 1.17
C TYR A 278 13.27 23.21 -0.20
N ALA A 279 14.41 23.43 -0.84
CA ALA A 279 14.71 22.83 -2.14
C ALA A 279 14.70 21.30 -2.05
N SER A 280 15.39 20.73 -1.06
CA SER A 280 15.42 19.28 -0.81
C SER A 280 14.03 18.68 -0.61
N ASP A 281 13.21 19.34 0.21
CA ASP A 281 11.84 18.87 0.51
C ASP A 281 10.95 18.95 -0.73
N MET A 282 11.03 20.05 -1.48
CA MET A 282 10.27 20.25 -2.72
C MET A 282 10.64 19.23 -3.78
N ILE A 283 11.93 18.93 -3.97
CA ILE A 283 12.40 17.91 -4.92
C ILE A 283 11.90 16.53 -4.53
N THR A 284 12.01 16.19 -3.24
CA THR A 284 11.60 14.88 -2.74
C THR A 284 10.11 14.64 -3.02
N ILE A 285 9.27 15.64 -2.73
CA ILE A 285 7.82 15.58 -2.98
C ILE A 285 7.53 15.59 -4.48
N SER A 286 8.15 16.50 -5.24
CA SER A 286 7.90 16.63 -6.68
C SER A 286 8.28 15.36 -7.44
N ASN A 287 9.44 14.76 -7.13
CA ASN A 287 9.88 13.50 -7.75
C ASN A 287 8.97 12.33 -7.41
N TRP A 288 8.45 12.27 -6.19
CA TRP A 288 7.47 11.24 -5.83
C TRP A 288 6.12 11.44 -6.53
N LEU A 289 5.62 12.69 -6.60
CA LEU A 289 4.40 13.02 -7.34
C LEU A 289 4.55 12.75 -8.85
N PHE A 290 5.74 13.01 -9.41
CA PHE A 290 6.08 12.62 -10.77
C PHE A 290 5.91 11.11 -10.99
N ARG A 291 6.40 10.26 -10.07
CA ARG A 291 6.23 8.79 -10.17
C ARG A 291 4.76 8.38 -10.15
N ILE A 292 3.94 9.03 -9.32
CA ILE A 292 2.48 8.80 -9.29
C ILE A 292 1.85 9.16 -10.64
N MET A 293 2.07 10.39 -11.12
CA MET A 293 1.52 10.84 -12.40
C MET A 293 2.00 9.96 -13.56
N TRP A 294 3.29 9.62 -13.59
CA TRP A 294 3.87 8.72 -14.58
C TRP A 294 3.19 7.36 -14.59
N HIS A 295 2.96 6.78 -13.41
CA HIS A 295 2.30 5.49 -13.28
C HIS A 295 0.86 5.54 -13.81
N ILE A 296 0.07 6.53 -13.39
CA ILE A 296 -1.30 6.73 -13.86
C ILE A 296 -1.33 6.81 -15.39
N LEU A 297 -0.53 7.70 -15.97
CA LEU A 297 -0.51 7.90 -17.42
C LEU A 297 -0.01 6.67 -18.19
N LYS A 298 0.93 5.90 -17.60
CA LYS A 298 1.41 4.65 -18.17
C LYS A 298 0.34 3.54 -18.12
N ASP A 299 -0.50 3.50 -17.10
CA ASP A 299 -1.60 2.53 -16.98
C ASP A 299 -2.80 2.90 -17.88
N LEU A 300 -3.05 4.21 -18.08
CA LEU A 300 -4.00 4.71 -19.09
C LEU A 300 -3.57 4.39 -20.51
N ASN A 301 -2.25 4.35 -20.76
CA ASN A 301 -1.68 4.03 -22.06
C ASN A 301 -2.09 2.61 -22.51
N THR A 302 -2.87 2.52 -23.58
CA THR A 302 -3.59 1.30 -24.01
C THR A 302 -2.70 0.29 -24.75
N ARG A 303 -1.37 0.51 -24.79
CA ARG A 303 -0.43 -0.35 -25.50
C ARG A 303 -0.45 -1.77 -24.95
N ASN A 304 -0.98 -2.68 -25.75
CA ASN A 304 -1.10 -4.08 -25.40
C ASN A 304 0.28 -4.76 -25.42
N THR A 305 0.73 -5.28 -24.28
CA THR A 305 1.99 -6.04 -24.19
C THR A 305 1.78 -7.56 -24.22
N ARG A 306 0.53 -8.05 -24.29
CA ARG A 306 0.20 -9.48 -24.07
C ARG A 306 -0.77 -10.08 -25.10
N ASN A 307 -0.77 -9.59 -26.35
CA ASN A 307 -1.63 -10.09 -27.44
C ASN A 307 -3.14 -10.06 -27.15
N ARG A 308 -3.61 -9.24 -26.20
CA ARG A 308 -5.05 -8.96 -26.05
C ARG A 308 -5.48 -7.89 -27.06
N HIS A 309 -6.78 -7.69 -27.26
CA HIS A 309 -7.26 -6.49 -27.94
C HIS A 309 -7.08 -5.26 -27.01
N LYS A 310 -6.88 -4.05 -27.57
CA LYS A 310 -6.53 -2.83 -26.80
C LYS A 310 -7.64 -2.38 -25.83
N ASP A 311 -8.86 -2.78 -26.13
CA ASP A 311 -10.12 -2.52 -25.44
C ASP A 311 -10.41 -3.52 -24.31
N GLU A 312 -9.96 -4.78 -24.41
CA GLU A 312 -10.25 -5.82 -23.42
C GLU A 312 -9.31 -5.75 -22.21
N PHE A 313 -9.87 -5.44 -21.04
CA PHE A 313 -9.11 -5.43 -19.79
C PHE A 313 -9.97 -5.66 -18.56
N GLU A 314 -9.27 -5.98 -17.47
CA GLU A 314 -9.83 -6.01 -16.13
C GLU A 314 -8.83 -5.42 -15.15
N VAL A 315 -9.31 -4.44 -14.38
CA VAL A 315 -8.61 -3.86 -13.23
C VAL A 315 -9.40 -4.26 -11.99
N SER A 316 -8.73 -4.79 -10.98
CA SER A 316 -9.41 -5.18 -9.74
C SER A 316 -8.56 -4.90 -8.53
N SER A 317 -9.19 -4.45 -7.45
CA SER A 317 -8.57 -4.17 -6.17
C SER A 317 -9.35 -4.89 -5.08
N VAL A 318 -8.65 -5.60 -4.20
CA VAL A 318 -9.22 -6.21 -3.00
C VAL A 318 -8.46 -5.76 -1.78
N VAL A 319 -9.18 -5.14 -0.85
CA VAL A 319 -8.69 -4.83 0.48
C VAL A 319 -9.29 -5.84 1.44
N PHE A 320 -8.44 -6.58 2.13
CA PHE A 320 -8.85 -7.64 3.06
C PHE A 320 -8.01 -7.60 4.34
N SER A 321 -8.57 -8.09 5.44
CA SER A 321 -7.83 -8.25 6.70
C SER A 321 -7.18 -9.63 6.77
N THR A 322 -5.87 -9.68 7.01
CA THR A 322 -5.14 -10.94 7.23
C THR A 322 -5.59 -11.62 8.52
N ALA A 323 -5.69 -12.96 8.53
CA ALA A 323 -6.35 -13.67 9.63
C ALA A 323 -5.53 -13.72 10.94
N GLY A 324 -4.19 -13.66 10.83
CA GLY A 324 -3.26 -13.78 11.97
C GLY A 324 -3.21 -12.55 12.88
N GLN A 325 -2.86 -11.39 12.31
CA GLN A 325 -2.69 -10.13 13.05
C GLN A 325 -3.80 -9.09 12.77
N CYS A 326 -4.79 -9.43 11.92
CA CYS A 326 -5.76 -8.46 11.39
C CYS A 326 -5.07 -7.26 10.71
N ILE A 327 -3.89 -7.47 10.14
CA ILE A 327 -3.22 -6.44 9.35
C ILE A 327 -4.02 -6.30 8.05
N PRO A 328 -4.48 -5.10 7.70
CA PRO A 328 -5.12 -4.87 6.42
C PRO A 328 -4.08 -5.03 5.30
N ALA A 329 -4.47 -5.71 4.24
CA ALA A 329 -3.65 -5.92 3.06
C ALA A 329 -4.47 -5.59 1.81
N ILE A 330 -3.78 -5.13 0.78
CA ILE A 330 -4.35 -4.91 -0.55
C ILE A 330 -3.70 -5.89 -1.54
N ALA A 331 -4.52 -6.43 -2.44
CA ALA A 331 -4.06 -6.98 -3.70
C ALA A 331 -4.72 -6.23 -4.84
N PHE A 332 -3.89 -5.82 -5.81
CA PHE A 332 -4.28 -5.01 -6.94
C PHE A 332 -3.85 -5.72 -8.23
N GLN A 333 -4.76 -5.79 -9.19
CA GLN A 333 -4.50 -6.21 -10.55
C GLN A 333 -4.63 -4.98 -11.45
N ASN A 334 -3.54 -4.60 -12.10
CA ASN A 334 -3.55 -3.51 -13.06
C ASN A 334 -4.14 -3.96 -14.41
N ARG A 335 -4.29 -3.01 -15.33
CA ARG A 335 -4.89 -3.24 -16.65
C ARG A 335 -4.14 -4.29 -17.49
N LEU A 336 -2.81 -4.33 -17.35
CA LEU A 336 -1.95 -5.30 -18.05
C LEU A 336 -2.03 -6.72 -17.45
N GLY A 337 -2.78 -6.89 -16.36
CA GLY A 337 -2.88 -8.14 -15.61
C GLY A 337 -1.61 -8.42 -14.79
N HIS A 338 -0.86 -7.40 -14.39
CA HIS A 338 0.14 -7.53 -13.33
C HIS A 338 -0.56 -7.45 -11.99
N ILE A 339 -0.15 -8.31 -11.07
CA ILE A 339 -0.69 -8.33 -9.71
C ILE A 339 0.38 -7.77 -8.78
N SER A 340 0.02 -6.77 -8.00
CA SER A 340 0.82 -6.21 -6.92
C SER A 340 0.04 -6.34 -5.61
N GLY A 341 0.76 -6.39 -4.49
CA GLY A 341 0.14 -6.50 -3.17
C GLY A 341 1.00 -5.84 -2.12
N SER A 342 0.35 -5.33 -1.06
CA SER A 342 1.05 -4.75 0.08
C SER A 342 0.22 -4.85 1.35
N SER A 343 0.90 -5.05 2.47
CA SER A 343 0.34 -4.97 3.82
C SER A 343 0.68 -3.65 4.51
N SER A 344 1.24 -2.69 3.76
CA SER A 344 1.51 -1.33 4.23
C SER A 344 0.19 -0.62 4.45
N GLY A 345 -0.05 -0.15 5.68
CA GLY A 345 -1.28 0.58 5.95
C GLY A 345 -1.36 1.93 5.23
N VAL A 346 -0.27 2.43 4.62
CA VAL A 346 -0.32 3.58 3.69
C VAL A 346 -0.98 3.17 2.38
N ALA A 347 -0.55 2.06 1.77
CA ALA A 347 -1.16 1.51 0.57
C ALA A 347 -2.65 1.21 0.79
N VAL A 348 -2.99 0.55 1.90
CA VAL A 348 -4.39 0.26 2.25
C VAL A 348 -5.17 1.55 2.49
N GLY A 349 -4.63 2.51 3.25
CA GLY A 349 -5.35 3.75 3.57
C GLY A 349 -5.60 4.63 2.34
N ILE A 350 -4.65 4.74 1.42
CA ILE A 350 -4.87 5.43 0.13
C ILE A 350 -5.86 4.66 -0.74
N SER A 351 -5.80 3.33 -0.76
CA SER A 351 -6.74 2.52 -1.52
C SER A 351 -8.17 2.66 -1.00
N ARG A 352 -8.37 2.73 0.33
CA ARG A 352 -9.66 3.08 0.92
C ARG A 352 -10.17 4.42 0.41
N ARG A 353 -9.33 5.47 0.44
CA ARG A 353 -9.70 6.80 -0.09
C ARG A 353 -10.08 6.73 -1.56
N ALA A 354 -9.35 5.95 -2.36
CA ALA A 354 -9.66 5.73 -3.77
C ALA A 354 -10.99 4.99 -3.95
N ILE A 355 -11.30 3.98 -3.14
CA ILE A 355 -12.59 3.27 -3.20
C ILE A 355 -13.75 4.18 -2.77
N ASP A 356 -13.57 5.02 -1.76
CA ASP A 356 -14.56 6.03 -1.37
C ASP A 356 -14.80 7.02 -2.51
N LEU A 357 -13.73 7.43 -3.20
CA LEU A 357 -13.79 8.31 -4.37
C LEU A 357 -14.49 7.66 -5.56
N ILE A 358 -14.19 6.40 -5.84
CA ILE A 358 -14.87 5.56 -6.85
C ILE A 358 -16.36 5.48 -6.51
N SER A 359 -16.72 5.17 -5.26
CA SER A 359 -18.12 5.05 -4.81
C SER A 359 -18.88 6.38 -4.97
N SER A 360 -18.25 7.51 -4.62
CA SER A 360 -18.85 8.83 -4.80
C SER A 360 -19.03 9.20 -6.28
N THR A 361 -18.06 8.86 -7.13
CA THR A 361 -18.11 9.12 -8.57
C THR A 361 -19.16 8.25 -9.25
N ALA A 362 -19.25 6.97 -8.84
CA ALA A 362 -20.29 6.02 -9.23
C ALA A 362 -21.69 6.56 -8.96
N ALA A 363 -21.96 7.05 -7.75
CA ALA A 363 -23.26 7.63 -7.40
C ALA A 363 -23.63 8.83 -8.30
N ILE A 364 -22.67 9.68 -8.67
CA ILE A 364 -22.90 10.82 -9.57
C ILE A 364 -23.23 10.35 -10.99
N ILE A 365 -22.52 9.35 -11.50
CA ILE A 365 -22.75 8.80 -12.85
C ILE A 365 -24.11 8.10 -12.91
N GLU A 366 -24.47 7.32 -11.90
CA GLU A 366 -25.79 6.67 -11.82
C GLU A 366 -26.92 7.69 -11.80
N ALA A 367 -26.78 8.76 -10.99
CA ALA A 367 -27.77 9.84 -10.93
C ALA A 367 -27.96 10.55 -12.29
N ARG A 368 -26.89 10.71 -13.09
CA ARG A 368 -26.97 11.23 -14.46
C ARG A 368 -27.67 10.25 -15.40
N SER A 369 -27.35 8.96 -15.28
CA SER A 369 -27.88 7.90 -16.16
C SER A 369 -29.39 7.67 -16.01
N GLY A 370 -29.96 7.94 -14.82
CA GLY A 370 -31.39 7.79 -14.54
C GLY A 370 -32.32 8.74 -15.32
N GLN A 371 -31.76 9.74 -16.01
CA GLN A 371 -32.53 10.72 -16.79
C GLN A 371 -32.69 10.34 -18.28
N GLU A 372 -31.97 9.34 -18.78
CA GLU A 372 -32.06 8.93 -20.20
C GLU A 372 -32.72 7.55 -20.39
N PRO A 373 -33.97 7.49 -20.91
CA PRO A 373 -34.64 6.24 -21.22
C PRO A 373 -34.08 5.65 -22.52
N GLY A 374 -33.10 4.76 -22.40
CA GLY A 374 -32.52 4.05 -23.55
C GLY A 374 -31.98 2.67 -23.16
N LEU A 375 -32.58 1.62 -23.71
CA LEU A 375 -32.04 0.26 -23.73
C LEU A 375 -30.73 0.24 -24.52
N ARG A 376 -29.58 0.30 -23.83
CA ARG A 376 -28.29 -0.14 -24.37
C ARG A 376 -27.49 -0.86 -23.27
N MET A 377 -27.22 -2.13 -23.51
CA MET A 377 -26.35 -3.00 -22.70
C MET A 377 -24.91 -2.44 -22.75
N GLY A 378 -24.41 -1.95 -21.63
CA GLY A 378 -23.04 -1.43 -21.52
C GLY A 378 -22.00 -2.54 -21.72
N ARG A 379 -20.91 -2.23 -22.45
CA ARG A 379 -19.74 -3.10 -22.69
C ARG A 379 -18.72 -3.07 -21.55
N SER A 380 -18.76 -2.02 -20.73
CA SER A 380 -17.95 -1.88 -19.52
C SER A 380 -18.83 -1.72 -18.30
N THR A 381 -18.43 -2.32 -17.19
CA THR A 381 -19.13 -2.16 -15.93
C THR A 381 -18.11 -2.12 -14.80
N LEU A 382 -18.51 -1.45 -13.72
CA LEU A 382 -17.78 -1.32 -12.49
C LEU A 382 -18.59 -2.03 -11.39
N SER A 383 -18.00 -2.99 -10.70
CA SER A 383 -18.60 -3.62 -9.52
C SER A 383 -17.86 -3.18 -8.27
N ILE A 384 -18.58 -2.63 -7.30
CA ILE A 384 -18.07 -2.22 -5.99
C ILE A 384 -18.78 -3.06 -4.94
N ARG A 385 -18.02 -3.65 -4.02
CA ARG A 385 -18.53 -4.35 -2.84
C ARG A 385 -17.79 -3.86 -1.61
N THR A 386 -18.53 -3.46 -0.58
CA THR A 386 -17.96 -3.10 0.73
C THR A 386 -18.52 -4.03 1.82
N GLU A 387 -18.03 -3.91 3.06
CA GLU A 387 -18.45 -4.77 4.18
C GLU A 387 -19.94 -4.72 4.51
N ASP A 388 -20.64 -3.63 4.17
CA ASP A 388 -22.04 -3.48 4.51
C ASP A 388 -22.87 -4.50 3.70
N PRO A 389 -23.54 -5.47 4.37
CA PRO A 389 -24.28 -6.52 3.68
C PRO A 389 -25.48 -5.90 2.94
N GLY A 390 -25.29 -5.62 1.65
CA GLY A 390 -26.25 -4.93 0.78
C GLY A 390 -25.66 -3.82 -0.09
N SER A 391 -24.41 -3.39 0.12
CA SER A 391 -23.74 -2.32 -0.63
C SER A 391 -23.02 -2.81 -1.91
N GLN A 392 -23.57 -3.80 -2.60
CA GLN A 392 -23.09 -4.11 -3.94
C GLN A 392 -23.64 -3.07 -4.92
N GLN A 393 -22.74 -2.30 -5.53
CA GLN A 393 -23.07 -1.31 -6.54
C GLN A 393 -22.43 -1.74 -7.87
N ASP A 394 -23.26 -2.06 -8.85
CA ASP A 394 -22.81 -2.41 -10.19
C ASP A 394 -23.22 -1.28 -11.16
N VAL A 395 -22.24 -0.49 -11.60
CA VAL A 395 -22.43 0.68 -12.46
C VAL A 395 -22.08 0.34 -13.90
N ASN A 396 -23.03 0.48 -14.81
CA ASN A 396 -22.75 0.37 -16.25
C ASN A 396 -22.19 1.67 -16.79
N LEU A 397 -21.02 1.60 -17.41
CA LEU A 397 -20.34 2.74 -17.99
C LEU A 397 -20.72 2.86 -19.47
N ARG A 398 -21.12 4.07 -19.90
CA ARG A 398 -21.60 4.31 -21.26
C ARG A 398 -20.58 5.09 -22.09
N HIS A 399 -19.99 6.13 -21.50
CA HIS A 399 -19.10 7.04 -22.20
C HIS A 399 -17.63 6.77 -21.88
N MET A 400 -16.75 7.15 -22.80
CA MET A 400 -15.29 7.10 -22.57
C MET A 400 -14.88 7.97 -21.37
N ALA A 401 -15.54 9.11 -21.16
CA ALA A 401 -15.30 9.96 -19.99
C ALA A 401 -15.48 9.21 -18.65
N ASP A 402 -16.59 8.48 -18.51
CA ASP A 402 -16.89 7.69 -17.31
C ASP A 402 -15.82 6.61 -17.07
N LEU A 403 -15.42 5.93 -18.15
CA LEU A 403 -14.39 4.90 -18.10
C LEU A 403 -13.04 5.46 -17.66
N ILE A 404 -12.59 6.55 -18.28
CA ILE A 404 -11.31 7.20 -17.96
C ILE A 404 -11.31 7.69 -16.51
N SER A 405 -12.44 8.22 -16.03
CA SER A 405 -12.59 8.62 -14.62
C SER A 405 -12.26 7.49 -13.66
N PHE A 406 -12.85 6.31 -13.86
CA PHE A 406 -12.56 5.16 -13.01
C PHE A 406 -11.16 4.59 -13.21
N MET A 407 -10.62 4.62 -14.44
CA MET A 407 -9.26 4.16 -14.71
C MET A 407 -8.24 5.00 -13.94
N VAL A 408 -8.32 6.34 -14.00
CA VAL A 408 -7.41 7.25 -13.29
C VAL A 408 -7.43 6.99 -11.79
N ILE A 409 -8.61 6.86 -11.17
CA ILE A 409 -8.71 6.60 -9.73
C ILE A 409 -8.16 5.20 -9.41
N SER A 410 -8.42 4.21 -10.27
CA SER A 410 -7.97 2.83 -10.06
C SER A 410 -6.44 2.69 -10.14
N SER A 411 -5.78 3.41 -11.04
CA SER A 411 -4.32 3.41 -11.13
C SER A 411 -3.64 3.94 -9.87
N CYS A 412 -4.33 4.76 -9.06
CA CYS A 412 -3.83 5.23 -7.77
C CYS A 412 -3.89 4.17 -6.66
N MET A 413 -4.53 3.02 -6.89
CA MET A 413 -4.61 1.91 -5.93
C MET A 413 -3.42 0.94 -6.04
N ASP A 414 -2.50 1.11 -7.00
CA ASP A 414 -1.33 0.22 -7.11
C ASP A 414 -0.35 0.45 -5.95
N PRO A 415 -0.17 -0.55 -5.06
CA PRO A 415 0.73 -0.43 -3.91
C PRO A 415 2.19 -0.16 -4.30
N SER A 416 2.63 -0.55 -5.50
CA SER A 416 4.02 -0.39 -5.95
C SER A 416 4.49 1.07 -5.98
N VAL A 417 3.56 2.01 -6.14
CA VAL A 417 3.85 3.44 -6.17
C VAL A 417 3.53 4.12 -4.84
N ILE A 418 2.50 3.65 -4.14
CA ILE A 418 2.04 4.25 -2.90
C ILE A 418 2.96 3.93 -1.71
N ASP A 419 3.63 2.76 -1.71
CA ASP A 419 4.54 2.40 -0.61
C ASP A 419 5.75 3.33 -0.47
N ASP A 420 6.12 4.06 -1.54
CA ASP A 420 7.15 5.10 -1.50
C ASP A 420 6.76 6.28 -0.57
N MET A 421 5.46 6.49 -0.33
CA MET A 421 4.98 7.56 0.53
C MET A 421 5.51 7.44 1.97
N ALA A 422 5.61 6.22 2.51
CA ALA A 422 6.15 6.02 3.85
C ALA A 422 7.60 6.51 3.95
N ARG A 423 8.40 6.29 2.89
CA ARG A 423 9.78 6.78 2.78
C ARG A 423 9.82 8.30 2.69
N VAL A 424 8.98 8.91 1.85
CA VAL A 424 8.89 10.38 1.70
C VAL A 424 8.46 11.05 3.00
N CYS A 425 7.44 10.56 3.68
CA CYS A 425 7.03 11.12 4.97
C CYS A 425 8.11 10.96 6.04
N SER A 426 8.89 9.87 6.01
CA SER A 426 10.02 9.68 6.92
C SER A 426 11.16 10.66 6.67
N SER A 427 11.51 10.95 5.41
CA SER A 427 12.56 11.92 5.06
C SER A 427 12.17 13.35 5.43
N LEU A 428 10.88 13.69 5.29
CA LEU A 428 10.33 15.00 5.62
C LEU A 428 9.96 15.17 7.12
N ARG A 429 10.15 14.14 7.95
CA ARG A 429 9.75 14.11 9.37
C ARG A 429 8.24 14.33 9.60
N LEU A 430 7.42 13.89 8.65
CA LEU A 430 5.95 14.02 8.65
C LEU A 430 5.25 12.72 9.09
N LEU A 431 5.77 12.04 10.11
CA LEU A 431 5.26 10.76 10.60
C LEU A 431 3.78 10.82 11.07
N HIS A 432 3.31 11.99 11.50
CA HIS A 432 1.92 12.21 11.92
C HIS A 432 0.90 12.04 10.78
N ILE A 433 1.31 12.27 9.54
CA ILE A 433 0.48 12.05 8.35
C ILE A 433 0.24 10.55 8.16
N LEU A 434 1.31 9.74 8.34
CA LEU A 434 1.23 8.29 8.22
C LEU A 434 0.28 7.69 9.27
N SER A 435 0.34 8.14 10.53
CA SER A 435 -0.56 7.64 11.58
C SER A 435 -2.04 7.80 11.22
N ARG A 436 -2.43 8.88 10.55
CA ARG A 436 -3.84 9.06 10.13
C ARG A 436 -4.25 8.15 8.99
N ILE A 437 -3.35 7.93 8.03
CA ILE A 437 -3.60 7.00 6.94
C ILE A 437 -3.71 5.58 7.50
N TYR A 438 -2.89 5.25 8.50
CA TYR A 438 -2.97 3.98 9.23
C TYR A 438 -4.27 3.82 10.02
N ASP A 439 -4.75 4.85 10.71
CA ASP A 439 -6.04 4.79 11.42
C ASP A 439 -7.21 4.53 10.46
N ALA A 440 -7.16 5.13 9.27
CA ALA A 440 -8.14 4.88 8.22
C ALA A 440 -8.04 3.48 7.60
N ALA A 441 -6.92 2.76 7.77
CA ALA A 441 -6.73 1.43 7.18
C ALA A 441 -7.36 0.30 8.01
N GLN A 442 -7.73 0.53 9.27
CA GLN A 442 -8.19 -0.54 10.17
C GLN A 442 -9.62 -1.01 9.88
N GLY A 443 -9.81 -2.33 9.81
CA GLY A 443 -11.13 -2.97 9.75
C GLY A 443 -11.93 -2.65 8.49
N TYR A 444 -11.26 -2.29 7.40
CA TYR A 444 -11.89 -2.01 6.13
C TYR A 444 -11.67 -3.18 5.18
N THR A 445 -12.74 -3.77 4.68
CA THR A 445 -12.67 -4.69 3.54
C THR A 445 -13.57 -4.22 2.40
N ALA A 446 -13.02 -4.27 1.20
CA ALA A 446 -13.70 -3.79 0.01
C ALA A 446 -13.12 -4.48 -1.22
N PHE A 447 -13.96 -4.60 -2.23
CA PHE A 447 -13.61 -5.15 -3.52
C PHE A 447 -14.13 -4.22 -4.60
N VAL A 448 -13.26 -3.86 -5.53
CA VAL A 448 -13.61 -3.08 -6.71
C VAL A 448 -13.08 -3.80 -7.93
N ALA A 449 -13.91 -3.98 -8.94
CA ALA A 449 -13.48 -4.47 -10.24
C ALA A 449 -14.10 -3.62 -11.36
N LEU A 450 -13.24 -3.22 -12.29
CA LEU A 450 -13.59 -2.53 -13.51
C LEU A 450 -13.28 -3.47 -14.68
N TYR A 451 -14.31 -3.82 -15.44
CA TYR A 451 -14.19 -4.71 -16.57
C TYR A 451 -14.66 -4.03 -17.86
N ASN A 452 -13.92 -4.28 -18.94
CA ASN A 452 -14.35 -3.98 -20.30
C ASN A 452 -14.17 -5.23 -21.15
N THR A 453 -15.27 -5.77 -21.67
CA THR A 453 -15.26 -6.98 -22.51
C THR A 453 -16.07 -6.72 -23.76
N LEU A 454 -15.41 -6.76 -24.93
CA LEU A 454 -16.08 -6.58 -26.21
C LEU A 454 -16.55 -7.90 -26.84
N SER A 455 -16.09 -9.06 -26.35
CA SER A 455 -16.36 -10.36 -26.98
C SER A 455 -17.00 -11.38 -26.02
N ARG A 456 -18.24 -11.79 -26.33
CA ARG A 456 -18.97 -12.86 -25.63
C ARG A 456 -18.54 -14.27 -26.08
N ASP A 457 -17.68 -14.38 -27.09
CA ASP A 457 -17.49 -15.63 -27.86
C ASP A 457 -16.03 -16.11 -28.02
N GLN A 458 -15.04 -15.52 -27.34
CA GLN A 458 -13.71 -16.13 -27.32
C GLN A 458 -13.59 -17.14 -26.16
N PRO A 459 -13.13 -18.38 -26.42
CA PRO A 459 -12.80 -19.30 -25.35
C PRO A 459 -11.61 -18.70 -24.60
N LEU A 460 -11.89 -18.12 -23.42
CA LEU A 460 -10.89 -17.77 -22.41
C LEU A 460 -9.80 -18.83 -22.45
N LEU A 461 -8.54 -18.43 -22.68
CA LEU A 461 -7.37 -19.28 -22.47
C LEU A 461 -7.63 -20.06 -21.18
N ARG A 462 -7.84 -21.37 -21.32
CA ARG A 462 -8.63 -22.25 -20.44
C ARG A 462 -8.10 -22.40 -19.00
N ARG A 463 -7.13 -21.57 -18.60
CA ARG A 463 -6.35 -21.66 -17.35
C ARG A 463 -5.94 -20.33 -16.71
N SER A 464 -6.24 -19.15 -17.26
CA SER A 464 -5.97 -17.87 -16.57
C SER A 464 -7.29 -17.23 -16.14
N HIS A 465 -7.61 -17.31 -14.84
CA HIS A 465 -8.76 -16.60 -14.28
C HIS A 465 -8.33 -15.22 -13.79
N PRO A 466 -9.09 -14.17 -14.08
CA PRO A 466 -8.87 -12.88 -13.48
C PRO A 466 -9.05 -12.90 -11.95
N LEU A 467 -8.46 -11.93 -11.26
CA LEU A 467 -8.60 -11.80 -9.81
C LEU A 467 -10.07 -11.58 -9.40
N SER A 468 -10.87 -10.86 -10.20
CA SER A 468 -12.32 -10.73 -9.93
C SER A 468 -13.04 -12.08 -9.99
N ALA A 469 -12.76 -12.91 -11.00
CA ALA A 469 -13.38 -14.22 -11.13
C ALA A 469 -13.03 -15.15 -9.96
N TYR A 470 -11.81 -15.04 -9.43
CA TYR A 470 -11.41 -15.73 -8.21
C TYR A 470 -12.24 -15.26 -7.00
N ILE A 471 -12.42 -13.95 -6.86
CA ILE A 471 -13.18 -13.37 -5.76
C ILE A 471 -14.68 -13.63 -5.92
N ASP A 472 -15.25 -13.58 -7.12
CA ASP A 472 -16.68 -13.88 -7.36
C ASP A 472 -17.00 -15.35 -7.13
N SER A 473 -16.10 -16.26 -7.52
CA SER A 473 -16.26 -17.69 -7.26
C SER A 473 -16.23 -18.03 -5.75
N ASN A 474 -15.63 -17.16 -4.94
CA ASN A 474 -15.39 -17.38 -3.50
C ASN A 474 -16.17 -16.41 -2.57
N GLY A 475 -16.61 -15.27 -3.08
CA GLY A 475 -17.14 -14.11 -2.36
C GLY A 475 -18.64 -14.16 -2.13
N ALA A 476 -19.35 -14.97 -2.91
CA ALA A 476 -20.77 -15.29 -2.67
C ALA A 476 -21.03 -15.96 -1.31
N ASN A 477 -19.98 -16.38 -0.58
CA ASN A 477 -20.06 -17.00 0.75
C ASN A 477 -19.52 -16.12 1.90
N LEU A 478 -19.19 -14.84 1.66
CA LEU A 478 -18.85 -13.90 2.74
C LEU A 478 -20.09 -13.40 3.51
N VAL A 479 -21.31 -13.69 3.03
CA VAL A 479 -22.58 -13.42 3.73
C VAL A 479 -23.50 -14.66 3.64
N SER A 480 -23.66 -15.37 4.76
CA SER A 480 -24.69 -16.38 5.12
C SER A 480 -24.97 -17.59 4.18
N PRO A 481 -25.01 -18.84 4.69
CA PRO A 481 -25.18 -20.04 3.86
C PRO A 481 -26.64 -20.50 3.78
N GLN A 482 -27.43 -20.03 2.82
CA GLN A 482 -28.62 -20.78 2.37
C GLN A 482 -28.87 -20.60 0.86
N SER A 483 -28.88 -21.75 0.16
CA SER A 483 -29.46 -21.97 -1.17
C SER A 483 -28.74 -21.40 -2.40
N MET A 484 -27.99 -22.26 -3.10
CA MET A 484 -28.54 -22.93 -4.29
C MET A 484 -27.60 -24.02 -4.83
N GLN A 485 -28.15 -25.23 -4.93
CA GLN A 485 -27.63 -26.33 -5.74
C GLN A 485 -27.86 -26.03 -7.23
N ALA A 486 -26.80 -26.14 -8.04
CA ALA A 486 -26.69 -27.10 -9.13
C ALA A 486 -25.58 -26.68 -10.12
N GLU A 487 -24.77 -27.67 -10.52
CA GLU A 487 -23.89 -27.69 -11.70
C GLU A 487 -22.59 -26.85 -11.72
N ARG A 488 -21.51 -27.43 -11.18
CA ARG A 488 -20.27 -27.77 -11.91
C ARG A 488 -19.27 -28.42 -10.95
N ASN A 489 -19.35 -29.74 -10.86
CA ASN A 489 -18.49 -30.57 -10.04
C ASN A 489 -17.18 -30.88 -10.77
N VAL A 490 -16.05 -30.73 -10.05
CA VAL A 490 -14.79 -31.51 -10.06
C VAL A 490 -13.60 -30.68 -9.54
N ARG A 491 -13.67 -29.33 -9.52
CA ARG A 491 -12.62 -28.46 -8.88
C ARG A 491 -13.07 -27.67 -7.64
N LYS A 492 -14.37 -27.69 -7.31
CA LYS A 492 -14.96 -26.94 -6.19
C LYS A 492 -14.60 -27.49 -4.79
N ASN A 493 -14.24 -28.78 -4.73
CA ASN A 493 -14.05 -29.50 -3.45
C ASN A 493 -12.76 -29.14 -2.70
N ASP A 494 -11.71 -28.68 -3.39
CA ASP A 494 -10.45 -28.36 -2.72
C ASP A 494 -10.46 -26.95 -2.08
N PHE A 495 -11.34 -26.06 -2.55
CA PHE A 495 -11.35 -24.64 -2.16
C PHE A 495 -12.45 -24.29 -1.13
N GLU A 496 -13.59 -24.99 -1.12
CA GLU A 496 -14.51 -24.92 0.03
C GLU A 496 -13.85 -25.43 1.32
N ALA A 497 -12.90 -26.38 1.21
CA ALA A 497 -12.05 -26.79 2.33
C ALA A 497 -11.10 -25.66 2.80
N VAL A 498 -10.63 -24.80 1.89
CA VAL A 498 -9.76 -23.65 2.20
C VAL A 498 -10.50 -22.58 3.01
N TRP A 499 -11.77 -22.29 2.67
CA TRP A 499 -12.61 -21.35 3.43
C TRP A 499 -13.23 -21.96 4.69
N ALA A 500 -13.54 -23.26 4.67
CA ALA A 500 -13.92 -23.99 5.88
C ALA A 500 -12.77 -24.02 6.90
N VAL A 501 -11.50 -24.04 6.46
CA VAL A 501 -10.34 -23.87 7.34
C VAL A 501 -10.22 -22.42 7.86
N GLN A 502 -10.50 -21.40 7.04
CA GLN A 502 -10.60 -20.00 7.49
C GLN A 502 -11.67 -19.83 8.59
N GLN A 503 -12.83 -20.49 8.46
CA GLN A 503 -13.87 -20.53 9.51
C GLN A 503 -13.52 -21.44 10.70
N GLN A 504 -12.83 -22.57 10.48
CA GLN A 504 -12.40 -23.50 11.54
C GLN A 504 -11.27 -22.94 12.41
N ILE A 505 -10.44 -22.01 11.90
CA ILE A 505 -9.52 -21.21 12.72
C ILE A 505 -10.34 -20.12 13.43
N SER A 506 -11.19 -20.58 14.34
CA SER A 506 -12.00 -19.77 15.21
C SER A 506 -11.13 -18.69 15.87
N ALA A 507 -11.67 -17.48 16.05
CA ALA A 507 -11.00 -16.42 16.80
C ALA A 507 -10.47 -16.91 18.18
N LEU A 508 -11.12 -17.94 18.73
CA LEU A 508 -10.71 -18.65 19.94
C LEU A 508 -9.41 -19.46 19.77
N ALA A 509 -9.26 -20.22 18.69
CA ALA A 509 -8.00 -20.92 18.36
C ALA A 509 -6.84 -19.92 18.19
N ARG A 510 -7.12 -18.75 17.59
CA ARG A 510 -6.14 -17.66 17.43
C ARG A 510 -5.74 -17.03 18.75
N LYS A 511 -6.71 -16.72 19.61
CA LYS A 511 -6.44 -16.21 20.97
C LYS A 511 -5.61 -17.20 21.79
N LYS A 512 -5.86 -18.51 21.62
CA LYS A 512 -5.09 -19.57 22.27
C LYS A 512 -3.64 -19.63 21.78
N VAL A 513 -3.41 -19.50 20.47
CA VAL A 513 -2.06 -19.45 19.89
C VAL A 513 -1.32 -18.21 20.38
N ARG A 514 -1.94 -17.03 20.33
CA ARG A 514 -1.34 -15.77 20.80
C ARG A 514 -1.01 -15.78 22.30
N ALA A 515 -1.91 -16.34 23.12
CA ALA A 515 -1.67 -16.48 24.56
C ALA A 515 -0.60 -17.52 24.89
N SER A 516 -0.37 -18.50 24.01
CA SER A 516 0.72 -19.46 24.14
C SER A 516 2.05 -18.84 23.66
N SER A 517 2.03 -18.12 22.53
CA SER A 517 3.23 -17.55 21.92
C SER A 517 3.85 -16.43 22.71
N SER A 518 3.07 -15.67 23.49
CA SER A 518 3.61 -14.68 24.43
C SER A 518 4.51 -15.29 25.52
N LYS A 519 4.52 -16.61 25.69
CA LYS A 519 5.36 -17.34 26.65
C LYS A 519 6.56 -18.03 25.99
N TRP A 520 6.69 -17.93 24.67
CA TRP A 520 7.79 -18.52 23.93
C TRP A 520 9.00 -17.60 24.01
N ALA A 521 10.16 -18.16 24.31
CA ALA A 521 11.43 -17.48 24.14
C ALA A 521 11.97 -17.84 22.76
N ILE A 522 12.01 -16.85 21.87
CA ILE A 522 12.39 -17.02 20.47
C ILE A 522 13.87 -16.71 20.32
N GLU A 523 14.64 -17.70 19.88
CA GLU A 523 16.07 -17.58 19.53
C GLU A 523 16.22 -17.69 18.00
N GLU A 524 17.37 -17.33 17.43
CA GLU A 524 17.59 -17.32 15.97
C GLU A 524 17.39 -18.69 15.30
N HIS A 525 17.63 -19.78 16.03
CA HIS A 525 17.58 -21.15 15.48
C HIS A 525 16.58 -22.09 16.19
N ALA A 526 15.92 -21.63 17.26
CA ALA A 526 15.06 -22.48 18.09
C ALA A 526 14.00 -21.68 18.84
N ILE A 527 12.91 -22.35 19.22
CA ILE A 527 11.84 -21.79 20.04
C ILE A 527 11.79 -22.52 21.37
N SER A 528 12.05 -21.80 22.46
CA SER A 528 12.05 -22.33 23.83
C SER A 528 10.69 -22.15 24.50
N VAL A 529 10.06 -23.25 24.92
CA VAL A 529 8.76 -23.26 25.60
C VAL A 529 8.88 -23.73 27.04
N SER A 530 8.18 -23.07 27.98
CA SER A 530 8.14 -23.49 29.38
C SER A 530 7.23 -24.71 29.60
N CYS A 531 7.80 -25.79 30.14
CA CYS A 531 7.16 -27.05 30.54
C CYS A 531 7.40 -27.34 32.03
N LEU A 532 7.41 -26.29 32.85
CA LEU A 532 7.64 -26.38 34.30
C LEU A 532 6.68 -27.36 35.01
N PRO A 533 5.35 -27.35 34.74
CA PRO A 533 4.42 -28.23 35.45
C PRO A 533 4.69 -29.72 35.20
N TYR A 534 5.05 -30.06 33.96
CA TYR A 534 5.38 -31.44 33.59
C TYR A 534 6.65 -31.91 34.31
N THR A 535 7.70 -31.09 34.28
CA THR A 535 8.98 -31.40 34.93
C THR A 535 8.79 -31.58 36.43
N ILE A 536 8.07 -30.66 37.08
CA ILE A 536 7.77 -30.76 38.51
C ILE A 536 6.99 -32.04 38.82
N SER A 537 5.98 -32.38 38.02
CA SER A 537 5.20 -33.61 38.23
C SER A 537 6.07 -34.87 38.16
N ILE A 538 6.94 -34.99 37.16
CA ILE A 538 7.88 -36.13 37.04
C ILE A 538 8.87 -36.15 38.20
N MET A 539 9.43 -35.00 38.57
CA MET A 539 10.35 -34.90 39.71
C MET A 539 9.67 -35.26 41.03
N SER A 540 8.41 -34.87 41.23
CA SER A 540 7.62 -35.24 42.41
C SER A 540 7.34 -36.74 42.46
N VAL A 541 6.96 -37.38 41.34
CA VAL A 541 6.77 -38.83 41.28
C VAL A 541 8.06 -39.57 41.61
N CYS A 542 9.19 -39.14 41.05
CA CYS A 542 10.50 -39.73 41.34
C CYS A 542 10.92 -39.51 42.78
N ALA A 543 10.67 -38.32 43.34
CA ALA A 543 10.94 -38.01 44.73
C ALA A 543 10.12 -38.92 45.66
N ILE A 544 8.82 -39.10 45.41
CA ILE A 544 7.95 -40.01 46.19
C ILE A 544 8.47 -41.44 46.11
N LEU A 545 8.90 -41.89 44.93
CA LEU A 545 9.38 -43.25 44.72
C LEU A 545 10.71 -43.51 45.45
N VAL A 546 11.64 -42.55 45.40
CA VAL A 546 12.92 -42.63 46.13
C VAL A 546 12.71 -42.52 47.63
N LEU A 547 11.88 -41.58 48.10
CA LEU A 547 11.58 -41.41 49.52
C LEU A 547 10.87 -42.67 50.06
N GLY A 548 9.92 -43.22 49.31
CA GLY A 548 9.21 -44.46 49.64
C GLY A 548 10.16 -45.66 49.71
N GLY A 549 11.11 -45.76 48.76
CA GLY A 549 12.17 -46.77 48.79
C GLY A 549 13.06 -46.66 50.03
N LEU A 550 13.49 -45.43 50.38
CA LEU A 550 14.27 -45.17 51.59
C LEU A 550 13.48 -45.49 52.86
N MET A 551 12.21 -45.08 52.94
CA MET A 551 11.34 -45.42 54.08
C MET A 551 11.20 -46.94 54.21
N ALA A 552 11.03 -47.67 53.10
CA ALA A 552 11.01 -49.14 53.14
C ALA A 552 12.34 -49.71 53.67
N GLY A 553 13.48 -49.20 53.21
CA GLY A 553 14.80 -49.61 53.70
C GLY A 553 15.00 -49.40 55.21
N PHE A 554 14.56 -48.25 55.75
CA PHE A 554 14.73 -47.92 57.17
C PHE A 554 13.68 -48.55 58.09
N PHE A 555 12.41 -48.62 57.68
CA PHE A 555 11.31 -49.06 58.55
C PHE A 555 11.02 -50.57 58.47
N VAL A 556 11.33 -51.24 57.36
CA VAL A 556 11.03 -52.68 57.20
C VAL A 556 12.03 -53.56 57.96
N GLY A 557 13.30 -53.13 58.08
CA GLY A 557 14.33 -53.85 58.86
C GLY A 557 14.46 -55.33 58.49
N SER A 558 14.84 -56.19 59.44
CA SER A 558 14.98 -57.64 59.25
C SER A 558 13.65 -58.42 59.23
N ARG A 559 12.49 -57.75 59.07
CA ARG A 559 11.18 -58.40 59.16
C ARG A 559 10.84 -59.31 57.96
N ILE A 560 11.62 -59.27 56.89
CA ILE A 560 11.46 -60.14 55.72
C ILE A 560 12.67 -61.08 55.68
N GLU A 561 12.46 -62.35 56.00
CA GLU A 561 13.52 -63.37 55.92
C GLU A 561 13.99 -63.53 54.47
N GLY A 562 15.30 -63.39 54.24
CA GLY A 562 15.95 -63.65 52.96
C GLY A 562 16.01 -62.49 51.96
N VAL A 563 15.54 -61.29 52.31
CA VAL A 563 15.62 -60.10 51.43
C VAL A 563 16.32 -58.95 52.16
N ASP A 564 17.38 -58.42 51.57
CA ASP A 564 18.02 -57.18 52.05
C ASP A 564 17.12 -55.98 51.72
N PRO A 565 16.60 -55.24 52.72
CA PRO A 565 15.76 -54.06 52.51
C PRO A 565 16.43 -52.98 51.64
N PHE A 566 17.76 -52.92 51.61
CA PHE A 566 18.49 -51.96 50.78
C PHE A 566 18.42 -52.29 49.28
N ASN A 567 18.16 -53.55 48.89
CA ASN A 567 17.92 -53.90 47.49
C ASN A 567 16.63 -53.27 46.95
N ILE A 568 15.60 -53.10 47.81
CA ILE A 568 14.35 -52.40 47.43
C ILE A 568 14.63 -50.93 47.17
N THR A 569 15.45 -50.30 48.02
CA THR A 569 15.90 -48.91 47.82
C THR A 569 16.64 -48.78 46.49
N MET A 570 17.61 -49.65 46.21
CA MET A 570 18.34 -49.66 44.93
C MET A 570 17.41 -49.82 43.73
N PHE A 571 16.43 -50.73 43.81
CA PHE A 571 15.45 -50.90 42.74
C PHE A 571 14.60 -49.65 42.53
N ALA A 572 14.16 -48.98 43.61
CA ALA A 572 13.43 -47.72 43.52
C ALA A 572 14.26 -46.62 42.84
N TRP A 573 15.54 -46.48 43.18
CA TRP A 573 16.44 -45.53 42.50
C TRP A 573 16.59 -45.83 41.01
N ILE A 574 16.75 -47.10 40.63
CA ILE A 574 16.86 -47.52 39.22
C ILE A 574 15.57 -47.18 38.47
N VAL A 575 14.40 -47.49 39.05
CA VAL A 575 13.09 -47.18 38.44
C VAL A 575 12.89 -45.67 38.32
N ALA A 576 13.24 -44.88 39.33
CA ALA A 576 13.15 -43.42 39.27
C ALA A 576 14.05 -42.85 38.16
N GLY A 577 15.30 -43.32 38.06
CA GLY A 577 16.22 -42.93 36.98
C GLY A 577 15.68 -43.28 35.59
N PHE A 578 15.08 -44.47 35.45
CA PHE A 578 14.46 -44.90 34.20
C PHE A 578 13.24 -44.03 33.83
N ILE A 579 12.37 -43.70 34.79
CA ILE A 579 11.23 -42.81 34.58
C ILE A 579 11.70 -41.44 34.07
N ILE A 580 12.77 -40.87 34.64
CA ILE A 580 13.31 -39.57 34.20
C ILE A 580 13.85 -39.67 32.76
N LEU A 581 14.60 -40.74 32.43
CA LEU A 581 15.16 -40.93 31.09
C LEU A 581 14.05 -41.08 30.04
N VAL A 582 13.03 -41.90 30.31
CA VAL A 582 11.89 -42.08 29.41
C VAL A 582 11.08 -40.79 29.27
N SER A 583 10.82 -40.10 30.39
CA SER A 583 10.08 -38.82 30.38
C SER A 583 10.80 -37.74 29.58
N LYS A 584 12.13 -37.72 29.62
CA LYS A 584 12.97 -36.83 28.83
C LYS A 584 12.88 -37.14 27.33
N SER A 585 12.86 -38.41 26.94
CA SER A 585 12.81 -38.81 25.52
C SER A 585 11.43 -38.73 24.87
N ILE A 586 10.34 -38.65 25.66
CA ILE A 586 8.97 -38.62 25.11
C ILE A 586 8.67 -37.32 24.34
N ARG A 587 9.21 -36.17 24.78
CA ARG A 587 8.81 -34.87 24.22
C ARG A 587 9.70 -34.33 23.12
N VAL A 588 11.02 -34.54 23.20
CA VAL A 588 12.01 -34.05 22.23
C VAL A 588 13.12 -35.07 22.09
N GLY A 589 13.65 -35.23 20.86
CA GLY A 589 14.75 -36.16 20.59
C GLY A 589 16.02 -35.85 21.39
N GLU A 590 16.33 -34.55 21.58
CA GLU A 590 17.46 -34.08 22.37
C GLU A 590 17.03 -33.01 23.38
N TRP A 591 16.85 -33.39 24.65
CA TRP A 591 16.53 -32.43 25.71
C TRP A 591 17.72 -32.27 26.69
N PRO A 592 18.51 -31.19 26.63
CA PRO A 592 19.66 -31.01 27.52
C PRO A 592 19.22 -30.95 29.01
N TRP A 593 20.02 -31.57 29.88
CA TRP A 593 19.70 -31.68 31.32
C TRP A 593 19.50 -30.32 32.01
N ARG A 594 20.29 -29.31 31.60
CA ARG A 594 20.15 -27.93 32.10
C ARG A 594 18.75 -27.38 31.85
N ASP A 595 18.20 -27.64 30.67
CA ASP A 595 16.92 -27.07 30.27
C ASP A 595 15.77 -27.91 30.82
N PHE A 596 15.95 -29.23 30.93
CA PHE A 596 15.02 -30.11 31.66
C PHE A 596 14.84 -29.64 33.11
N LEU A 597 15.92 -29.41 33.86
CA LEU A 597 15.85 -28.95 35.24
C LEU A 597 15.24 -27.54 35.37
N LYS A 598 15.43 -26.69 34.36
CA LYS A 598 14.78 -25.37 34.30
C LYS A 598 13.32 -25.43 33.82
N GLY A 599 12.82 -26.61 33.46
CA GLY A 599 11.50 -26.80 32.88
C GLY A 599 11.31 -26.06 31.57
N ARG A 600 12.34 -25.98 30.72
CA ARG A 600 12.30 -25.37 29.40
C ARG A 600 12.62 -26.41 28.33
N VAL A 601 11.89 -26.38 27.23
CA VAL A 601 12.08 -27.28 26.10
C VAL A 601 12.41 -26.45 24.87
N THR A 602 13.57 -26.69 24.27
CA THR A 602 14.01 -26.07 23.02
C THR A 602 13.48 -26.89 21.85
N CYS A 603 12.59 -26.28 21.05
CA CYS A 603 12.01 -26.88 19.85
C CYS A 603 12.80 -26.40 18.63
N ARG A 604 13.20 -27.32 17.75
CA ARG A 604 13.91 -27.00 16.50
C ARG A 604 13.05 -27.21 15.25
N THR A 605 11.87 -27.80 15.40
CA THR A 605 10.91 -28.06 14.31
C THR A 605 9.51 -27.59 14.66
N VAL A 606 8.67 -27.35 13.64
CA VAL A 606 7.25 -26.97 13.82
C VAL A 606 6.48 -28.09 14.52
N ARG A 607 6.74 -29.35 14.15
CA ARG A 607 6.07 -30.51 14.75
C ARG A 607 6.42 -30.71 16.23
N GLU A 608 7.68 -30.52 16.62
CA GLU A 608 8.06 -30.54 18.04
C GLU A 608 7.30 -29.47 18.84
N LEU A 609 7.24 -28.25 18.28
CA LEU A 609 6.53 -27.14 18.91
C LEU A 609 5.02 -27.43 19.04
N ALA A 610 4.41 -28.02 18.01
CA ALA A 610 3.01 -28.45 18.01
C ALA A 610 2.73 -29.49 19.12
N ASN A 611 3.58 -30.51 19.22
CA ASN A 611 3.44 -31.57 20.22
C ASN A 611 3.55 -31.03 21.65
N ILE A 612 4.44 -30.07 21.89
CA ILE A 612 4.68 -29.52 23.25
C ILE A 612 3.58 -28.54 23.66
N THR A 613 3.17 -27.66 22.74
CA THR A 613 2.17 -26.62 23.01
C THR A 613 0.73 -27.13 22.89
N ASN A 614 0.54 -28.32 22.31
CA ASN A 614 -0.76 -28.90 21.99
C ASN A 614 -1.61 -27.94 21.13
N LEU A 615 -0.94 -27.33 20.13
CA LEU A 615 -1.54 -26.45 19.14
C LEU A 615 -1.47 -27.13 17.76
N PRO A 616 -2.46 -26.88 16.88
CA PRO A 616 -2.41 -27.39 15.52
C PRO A 616 -1.19 -26.84 14.76
N GLU A 617 -0.49 -27.71 14.02
CA GLU A 617 0.70 -27.35 13.25
C GLU A 617 0.46 -26.15 12.31
N GLN A 618 -0.68 -26.13 11.61
CA GLN A 618 -1.04 -25.06 10.67
C GLN A 618 -1.27 -23.71 11.37
N ASN A 619 -1.72 -23.71 12.63
CA ASN A 619 -1.92 -22.47 13.39
C ASN A 619 -0.59 -21.87 13.87
N ILE A 620 0.36 -22.73 14.23
CA ILE A 620 1.73 -22.31 14.54
C ILE A 620 2.37 -21.72 13.29
N LEU A 621 2.24 -22.41 12.16
CA LEU A 621 2.80 -21.96 10.89
C LEU A 621 2.21 -20.61 10.44
N MET A 622 0.88 -20.46 10.56
CA MET A 622 0.19 -19.19 10.33
C MET A 622 0.76 -18.06 11.21
N HIS A 623 0.99 -18.35 12.49
CA HIS A 623 1.54 -17.36 13.42
C HIS A 623 2.97 -16.96 13.03
N LEU A 624 3.84 -17.95 12.77
CA LEU A 624 5.24 -17.74 12.37
C LEU A 624 5.34 -16.93 11.08
N LEU A 625 4.51 -17.22 10.08
CA LEU A 625 4.44 -16.45 8.83
C LEU A 625 3.97 -15.01 9.07
N SER A 626 2.92 -14.83 9.89
CA SER A 626 2.40 -13.49 10.18
C SER A 626 3.36 -12.62 11.01
N SER A 627 4.21 -13.24 11.85
CA SER A 627 5.14 -12.56 12.75
C SER A 627 6.58 -12.54 12.23
N GLU A 628 6.82 -12.93 10.97
CA GLU A 628 8.17 -13.15 10.45
C GLU A 628 9.08 -11.94 10.65
N ARG A 629 8.58 -10.73 10.34
CA ARG A 629 9.33 -9.47 10.50
C ARG A 629 9.63 -9.10 11.96
N GLU A 630 8.89 -9.66 12.91
CA GLU A 630 9.07 -9.40 14.34
C GLU A 630 10.02 -10.43 14.98
N THR A 631 10.23 -11.58 14.34
CA THR A 631 11.02 -12.68 14.89
C THR A 631 12.42 -12.72 14.28
N PRO A 632 13.47 -12.92 15.10
CA PRO A 632 14.84 -13.11 14.59
C PRO A 632 15.08 -14.53 14.04
N LEU A 633 14.03 -15.35 13.87
CA LEU A 633 14.14 -16.74 13.45
C LEU A 633 14.62 -16.84 12.01
N VAL A 634 15.63 -17.69 11.80
CA VAL A 634 16.07 -18.13 10.48
C VAL A 634 15.40 -19.47 10.17
N PHE A 635 14.70 -19.56 9.04
CA PHE A 635 13.94 -20.75 8.66
C PHE A 635 14.72 -21.66 7.71
N ARG A 636 14.67 -22.97 7.97
CA ARG A 636 15.25 -24.03 7.12
C ARG A 636 14.27 -25.16 6.86
N GLY A 637 14.67 -26.13 6.03
CA GLY A 637 13.88 -27.34 5.77
C GLY A 637 13.13 -27.29 4.44
N PRO A 638 12.34 -28.33 4.12
CA PRO A 638 11.79 -28.53 2.78
C PRO A 638 10.70 -27.53 2.36
N TYR A 639 10.09 -26.83 3.32
CA TYR A 639 9.00 -25.88 3.08
C TYR A 639 9.33 -24.45 3.53
N ASN A 640 10.63 -24.08 3.54
CA ASN A 640 11.08 -22.76 3.97
C ASN A 640 10.91 -21.67 2.88
N ASN A 641 10.67 -22.03 1.62
CA ASN A 641 10.57 -21.10 0.49
C ASN A 641 9.48 -20.01 0.62
N VAL A 642 8.57 -20.16 1.58
CA VAL A 642 7.49 -19.21 1.87
C VAL A 642 7.99 -18.07 2.77
N PHE A 643 9.09 -18.27 3.49
CA PHE A 643 9.68 -17.29 4.39
C PHE A 643 10.78 -16.51 3.63
N SER A 644 10.90 -15.23 3.95
CA SER A 644 11.97 -14.36 3.47
C SER A 644 13.31 -14.60 4.19
N ASN A 645 13.30 -14.88 5.50
CA ASN A 645 14.51 -15.09 6.29
C ASN A 645 14.91 -16.58 6.32
N THR A 646 15.67 -17.02 5.31
CA THR A 646 16.11 -18.42 5.18
C THR A 646 17.62 -18.59 5.28
N GLY A 647 18.06 -19.72 5.81
CA GLY A 647 19.48 -20.04 6.00
C GLY A 647 19.76 -21.53 6.06
N ALA A 648 21.06 -21.89 5.98
CA ALA A 648 21.51 -23.27 6.07
C ALA A 648 21.28 -23.86 7.48
N GLU A 649 21.40 -23.03 8.51
CA GLU A 649 21.14 -23.35 9.91
C GLU A 649 19.97 -22.53 10.44
N GLY A 650 19.06 -23.15 11.20
CA GLY A 650 17.83 -22.49 11.63
C GLY A 650 16.73 -23.41 12.15
N PHE A 651 15.56 -22.83 12.39
CA PHE A 651 14.34 -23.52 12.77
C PHE A 651 13.71 -24.22 11.57
N SER A 652 13.43 -25.51 11.69
CA SER A 652 13.01 -26.35 10.56
C SER A 652 11.49 -26.32 10.35
N VAL A 653 11.08 -25.92 9.15
CA VAL A 653 9.68 -26.00 8.68
C VAL A 653 9.48 -27.36 8.01
N ASP A 654 9.10 -28.35 8.82
CA ASP A 654 8.89 -29.75 8.43
C ASP A 654 7.44 -30.07 8.02
N VAL A 655 6.53 -29.12 8.22
CA VAL A 655 5.11 -29.25 7.90
C VAL A 655 4.79 -28.48 6.63
N LYS A 656 4.09 -29.12 5.69
CA LYS A 656 3.65 -28.49 4.45
C LYS A 656 2.59 -27.41 4.75
N PRO A 657 2.79 -26.14 4.35
CA PRO A 657 1.75 -25.13 4.47
C PRO A 657 0.56 -25.48 3.58
N THR A 658 -0.64 -25.36 4.13
CA THR A 658 -1.86 -25.39 3.31
C THR A 658 -2.08 -24.02 2.65
N ILE A 659 -2.74 -23.99 1.50
CA ILE A 659 -3.10 -22.74 0.80
C ILE A 659 -3.91 -21.83 1.74
N ALA A 660 -4.81 -22.40 2.53
CA ALA A 660 -5.58 -21.68 3.56
C ALA A 660 -4.67 -20.97 4.57
N THR A 661 -3.64 -21.66 5.07
CA THR A 661 -2.67 -21.08 6.00
C THR A 661 -1.88 -19.94 5.39
N LEU A 662 -1.50 -20.05 4.10
CA LEU A 662 -0.79 -18.98 3.38
C LEU A 662 -1.66 -17.73 3.24
N PHE A 663 -2.91 -17.88 2.78
CA PHE A 663 -3.87 -16.78 2.70
C PHE A 663 -4.17 -16.18 4.07
N ALA A 664 -4.35 -17.01 5.09
CA ALA A 664 -4.59 -16.58 6.46
C ALA A 664 -3.40 -15.78 7.03
N SER A 665 -2.17 -16.09 6.63
CA SER A 665 -0.97 -15.31 6.97
C SER A 665 -0.78 -14.04 6.13
N GLY A 666 -1.61 -13.81 5.11
CA GLY A 666 -1.52 -12.63 4.22
C GLY A 666 -0.69 -12.85 2.95
N LEU A 667 -0.37 -14.09 2.62
CA LEU A 667 0.33 -14.44 1.37
C LEU A 667 -0.67 -14.87 0.31
N ILE A 668 -0.46 -14.42 -0.93
CA ILE A 668 -1.34 -14.74 -2.06
C ILE A 668 -0.59 -15.66 -3.00
N VAL A 669 -1.07 -16.89 -3.12
CA VAL A 669 -0.48 -17.87 -4.03
C VAL A 669 -0.98 -17.61 -5.45
N LEU A 670 -0.04 -17.28 -6.34
CA LEU A 670 -0.29 -17.08 -7.76
C LEU A 670 0.17 -18.31 -8.55
N GLU A 671 -0.73 -18.88 -9.36
CA GLU A 671 -0.34 -19.88 -10.36
C GLU A 671 0.15 -19.16 -11.62
N VAL A 672 1.46 -19.22 -11.86
CA VAL A 672 2.11 -18.64 -13.05
C VAL A 672 2.29 -19.73 -14.10
N LEU A 673 1.74 -19.52 -15.29
CA LEU A 673 2.01 -20.38 -16.44
C LEU A 673 3.40 -20.06 -17.00
N LEU A 674 4.34 -20.99 -16.88
CA LEU A 674 5.62 -20.97 -17.58
C LEU A 674 5.53 -21.83 -18.85
N GLU A 675 6.48 -21.64 -19.77
CA GLU A 675 6.62 -22.46 -20.98
C GLU A 675 6.81 -23.97 -20.66
N SER A 676 7.29 -24.30 -19.46
CA SER A 676 7.48 -25.65 -18.95
C SER A 676 6.26 -26.26 -18.22
N GLY A 677 5.19 -25.50 -18.01
CA GLY A 677 4.01 -25.90 -17.23
C GLY A 677 3.57 -24.82 -16.22
N SER A 678 2.51 -25.08 -15.46
CA SER A 678 2.11 -24.15 -14.39
C SER A 678 2.97 -24.34 -13.13
N ALA A 679 3.40 -23.23 -12.54
CA ALA A 679 4.15 -23.20 -11.30
C ALA A 679 3.46 -22.25 -10.31
N LEU A 680 3.32 -22.69 -9.07
CA LEU A 680 2.80 -21.85 -7.99
C LEU A 680 3.95 -20.99 -7.44
N ARG A 681 3.76 -19.67 -7.42
CA ARG A 681 4.60 -18.70 -6.71
C ARG A 681 3.77 -18.08 -5.59
N ALA A 682 4.32 -18.03 -4.39
CA ALA A 682 3.69 -17.38 -3.23
C ALA A 682 4.31 -16.00 -3.00
#